data_AF-A0A315DVG8-F1
#
_entry.id   AF-A0A315DVG8-F1
#
_cell.length_a   1.000
_cell.length_b   1.000
_cell.length_c   1.000
_cell.angle_alpha   90.00
_cell.angle_beta   90.00
_cell.angle_gamma   90.00
#
_symmetry.space_group_name_H-M   'P 1'
#
loop_
_entity.id
_entity.type
_entity.pdbx_description
1 polymer ?
#
loop_
_entity_poly.entity_id
_entity_poly.type
_entity_poly.pdbx_seq_one_letter_code
_entity_poly.pdbx_strand_id
1 'polypeptide(L)'
;MRGRRSQTMKKNAVPTAQTLNKLVRRASGLMALEQRFMFDGAAVDTAVDAHLDAAMPVRVAATSEVVAKALDLVPPALTANATPARVELVFIESDVGNYQSLLNGLSPDVEVHILDASQDGLAQIAQALAGRSGIDAIHIVSHGAEGSLQLGASSLTAQNLASHAADLAAVGRALDANADILLYGCSVAAGSDGAAFVSALAAATQADIAASTNATGSAARGGDWVLESQQGDISTEVVFGLSATQAYDGLLASFNLETASGDNTKTVLQTVGSDTLVLTSTDDTMTLFGGGGVNNSSGLYVSAGFTVTETKVRIALQGGKLFDLTSFTLINDGLGLADSLVITDNNLVSQTYNAASFDVTGSYRVNTSFTEILYADITSTTPNFMWGFDNFDLNNITLPDTTAPTVTSVSSSTSNGTYKTGGLISVQVNFSESVFVTGTPQLTLETGTIDRAVNYPSGSGTSTLTFTYTVQAGDTSADLDYISTSALALNGGTIKDTAGNNATLTLATPATANSLGSNKALVVDGTAPAITSVSVPANSTYVAGSNLDFTVNFSEAVSVNTGGGTPYMSVTLDTGGVVQAAYRAGSGSSALQFRYTVASGNVDANGISIGSSITNNGGTVKDAAGNDSALTLNSVASTSGVLVEAVPPAFASAATNASGTKVILTYNDTLNATTAVAGNFTVMVGSSARTVSSAVVSGSTVELTLALAIGGGEVVTVAYADPTAGNDANAIQDALGNDAVSLSASTVTNNAAAQYYASFGQIFTANNPNGKNFSTFVAVNITDGLGIRVYPVDPSSPTYNPATNFVSNGSTNTVFLVVNGVVTQLYLTNGAEKLGGASTPEDAWVICNTTLLGAATTRYVLSSGGYSIDTTGESINSSINLSDPGLR
;
A
#
# COMPACT_ATOMS: atom_id res chain seq x y z
N MET A 1 -21.66 -38.69 45.83
CA MET A 1 -20.74 -38.97 46.97
C MET A 1 -19.35 -38.49 46.54
N ARG A 2 -18.80 -37.43 47.15
CA ARG A 2 -17.74 -37.45 48.20
C ARG A 2 -16.49 -38.28 47.84
N GLY A 3 -15.32 -37.63 47.69
CA GLY A 3 -14.04 -38.34 47.56
C GLY A 3 -12.78 -37.53 47.16
N ARG A 4 -12.46 -36.40 47.83
CA ARG A 4 -11.12 -35.78 47.70
C ARG A 4 -10.05 -36.63 48.41
N ARG A 5 -8.85 -36.76 47.84
CA ARG A 5 -7.57 -36.38 48.50
C ARG A 5 -6.36 -36.43 47.56
N SER A 6 -5.37 -35.59 47.89
CA SER A 6 -4.09 -35.38 47.20
C SER A 6 -2.97 -36.12 47.92
N GLN A 7 -1.88 -36.50 47.22
CA GLN A 7 -0.53 -36.26 47.73
C GLN A 7 0.59 -36.36 46.68
N THR A 8 1.67 -35.62 46.93
CA THR A 8 2.84 -35.37 46.09
C THR A 8 3.97 -36.36 46.37
N MET A 9 4.75 -36.78 45.37
CA MET A 9 6.15 -37.19 45.55
C MET A 9 7.06 -36.79 44.37
N LYS A 10 8.27 -36.30 44.68
CA LYS A 10 9.42 -36.17 43.77
C LYS A 10 10.52 -37.12 44.25
N LYS A 11 11.15 -37.91 43.34
CA LYS A 11 12.63 -37.93 43.12
C LYS A 11 13.14 -39.10 42.25
N ASN A 12 14.08 -38.74 41.37
CA ASN A 12 15.29 -39.47 40.94
C ASN A 12 15.22 -40.84 40.23
N ALA A 13 15.63 -40.84 38.94
CA ALA A 13 16.46 -41.88 38.30
C ALA A 13 17.30 -41.28 37.15
N VAL A 14 18.44 -41.91 36.82
CA VAL A 14 19.65 -41.39 36.09
C VAL A 14 20.45 -42.64 35.59
N PRO A 15 21.29 -42.69 34.50
CA PRO A 15 21.97 -41.64 33.69
C PRO A 15 21.96 -41.82 32.13
N THR A 16 22.84 -41.08 31.44
CA THR A 16 23.73 -41.46 30.29
C THR A 16 23.34 -41.26 28.80
N ALA A 17 24.18 -40.49 28.09
CA ALA A 17 24.80 -40.70 26.74
C ALA A 17 25.08 -39.33 26.06
N GLN A 18 26.32 -38.83 26.10
CA GLN A 18 27.38 -38.99 25.07
C GLN A 18 27.20 -38.22 23.74
N THR A 19 27.79 -37.02 23.73
CA THR A 19 28.71 -36.46 22.69
C THR A 19 28.32 -36.26 21.22
N LEU A 20 28.50 -34.99 20.81
CA LEU A 20 29.10 -34.50 19.56
C LEU A 20 28.35 -34.70 18.23
N ASN A 21 27.86 -33.57 17.69
CA ASN A 21 28.39 -33.13 16.40
C ASN A 21 28.53 -31.60 16.30
N LYS A 22 29.51 -31.14 15.51
CA LYS A 22 29.97 -29.74 15.47
C LYS A 22 29.11 -28.87 14.54
N LEU A 23 28.89 -27.62 14.94
CA LEU A 23 28.50 -26.52 14.03
C LEU A 23 29.44 -25.34 14.26
N VAL A 24 30.23 -24.98 13.24
CA VAL A 24 31.18 -23.86 13.27
C VAL A 24 30.86 -22.89 12.13
N ARG A 25 30.61 -21.64 12.52
CA ARG A 25 30.62 -20.37 11.77
C ARG A 25 31.12 -20.43 10.31
N ARG A 26 30.35 -19.83 9.38
CA ARG A 26 30.68 -18.53 8.72
C ARG A 26 29.69 -18.13 7.61
N ALA A 27 29.23 -16.87 7.68
CA ALA A 27 28.76 -16.00 6.60
C ALA A 27 28.79 -14.57 7.21
N SER A 28 29.47 -13.52 6.73
CA SER A 28 29.91 -13.11 5.38
C SER A 28 28.74 -12.99 4.41
N GLY A 29 28.35 -11.81 3.92
CA GLY A 29 28.80 -10.44 4.21
C GLY A 29 28.05 -9.49 3.25
N LEU A 30 27.73 -8.26 3.67
CA LEU A 30 27.01 -7.32 2.80
C LEU A 30 27.89 -6.89 1.63
N MET A 31 27.33 -6.93 0.42
CA MET A 31 27.79 -6.18 -0.75
C MET A 31 26.56 -5.57 -1.42
N ALA A 32 26.53 -4.25 -1.54
CA ALA A 32 25.51 -3.54 -2.31
C ALA A 32 25.93 -3.49 -3.78
N LEU A 33 24.99 -3.69 -4.70
CA LEU A 33 25.15 -3.34 -6.12
C LEU A 33 24.00 -2.43 -6.55
N GLU A 34 24.35 -1.40 -7.31
CA GLU A 34 23.44 -0.37 -7.83
C GLU A 34 22.56 -0.91 -8.98
N GLN A 35 21.38 -0.32 -9.18
CA GLN A 35 20.65 -0.45 -10.43
C GLN A 35 21.05 0.68 -11.40
N ARG A 36 21.55 0.30 -12.58
CA ARG A 36 21.68 1.19 -13.74
C ARG A 36 20.56 0.90 -14.73
N PHE A 37 19.88 1.94 -15.18
CA PHE A 37 19.04 1.88 -16.37
C PHE A 37 19.90 1.63 -17.61
N MET A 38 19.42 0.77 -18.52
CA MET A 38 19.82 0.80 -19.92
C MET A 38 18.63 0.38 -20.77
N PHE A 39 18.21 1.28 -21.68
CA PHE A 39 17.34 0.96 -22.80
C PHE A 39 18.18 0.35 -23.92
N ASP A 40 17.67 -0.70 -24.56
CA ASP A 40 17.78 -0.84 -26.00
C ASP A 40 16.43 -1.39 -26.51
N GLY A 41 16.05 -1.01 -27.73
CA GLY A 41 14.77 -1.34 -28.32
C GLY A 41 14.93 -1.82 -29.75
N ALA A 42 14.43 -3.02 -30.03
CA ALA A 42 14.09 -3.46 -31.37
C ALA A 42 12.74 -4.18 -31.30
N ALA A 43 11.91 -3.97 -32.31
CA ALA A 43 10.53 -4.41 -32.34
C ALA A 43 10.33 -5.59 -33.31
N VAL A 44 9.07 -5.99 -33.41
CA VAL A 44 8.42 -6.71 -34.51
C VAL A 44 8.22 -8.22 -34.34
N ASP A 45 6.93 -8.51 -34.41
CA ASP A 45 6.19 -9.71 -34.83
C ASP A 45 5.73 -10.83 -33.90
N THR A 46 4.49 -11.18 -34.21
CA THR A 46 3.59 -12.15 -33.60
C THR A 46 3.77 -13.54 -34.18
N ALA A 47 3.57 -14.57 -33.36
CA ALA A 47 2.98 -15.82 -33.81
C ALA A 47 2.18 -16.45 -32.66
N VAL A 48 1.12 -17.17 -33.03
CA VAL A 48 0.13 -17.77 -32.12
C VAL A 48 0.35 -19.29 -32.05
N ASP A 49 -0.03 -19.86 -30.90
CA ASP A 49 -0.68 -21.17 -30.72
C ASP A 49 0.02 -22.40 -30.10
N ALA A 50 -0.86 -23.23 -29.56
CA ALA A 50 -0.82 -24.69 -29.44
C ALA A 50 0.13 -25.33 -28.42
N HIS A 51 -0.29 -25.21 -27.16
CA HIS A 51 -0.67 -26.36 -26.32
C HIS A 51 -0.70 -27.75 -27.00
N LEU A 52 -0.06 -28.76 -26.39
CA LEU A 52 -0.56 -30.14 -26.46
C LEU A 52 -0.26 -30.90 -25.16
N ASP A 53 -1.16 -31.82 -24.81
CA ASP A 53 -1.42 -32.26 -23.43
C ASP A 53 -0.71 -33.57 -23.03
N ALA A 54 -0.83 -33.94 -21.75
CA ALA A 54 -0.18 -35.08 -21.13
C ALA A 54 -0.85 -36.43 -21.45
N ALA A 55 -0.04 -37.49 -21.57
CA ALA A 55 -0.49 -38.88 -21.52
C ALA A 55 0.44 -39.77 -20.68
N MET A 56 -0.14 -40.76 -20.01
CA MET A 56 0.48 -41.56 -18.93
C MET A 56 1.51 -42.62 -19.39
N PRO A 57 2.44 -43.06 -18.51
CA PRO A 57 3.46 -44.05 -18.86
C PRO A 57 2.95 -45.49 -18.78
N VAL A 58 2.71 -46.13 -19.93
CA VAL A 58 2.53 -47.59 -20.01
C VAL A 58 3.90 -48.27 -20.05
N ARG A 59 4.25 -49.00 -18.97
CA ARG A 59 5.46 -49.84 -18.92
C ARG A 59 5.24 -51.15 -19.68
N VAL A 60 5.80 -51.25 -20.89
CA VAL A 60 6.13 -52.55 -21.51
C VAL A 60 7.63 -52.58 -21.80
N ALA A 61 8.33 -53.57 -21.29
CA ALA A 61 9.76 -53.74 -21.50
C ALA A 61 10.03 -54.36 -22.87
N ALA A 62 10.52 -53.57 -23.82
CA ALA A 62 11.14 -54.06 -25.04
C ALA A 62 12.67 -54.02 -24.89
N THR A 63 13.33 -55.15 -25.12
CA THR A 63 14.77 -55.33 -24.95
C THR A 63 15.59 -54.66 -26.06
N SER A 64 16.74 -54.10 -25.71
CA SER A 64 17.66 -53.43 -26.63
C SER A 64 18.33 -54.39 -27.62
N GLU A 65 17.67 -54.74 -28.72
CA GLU A 65 18.30 -55.54 -29.79
C GLU A 65 17.86 -55.23 -31.24
N VAL A 66 17.19 -54.09 -31.50
CA VAL A 66 16.78 -53.68 -32.87
C VAL A 66 17.30 -52.29 -33.30
N VAL A 67 17.77 -51.46 -32.36
CA VAL A 67 18.22 -50.07 -32.64
C VAL A 67 19.61 -49.99 -33.31
N ALA A 68 20.34 -51.12 -33.39
CA ALA A 68 21.72 -51.16 -33.88
C ALA A 68 21.87 -51.59 -35.36
N LYS A 69 20.82 -51.51 -36.20
CA LYS A 69 20.88 -51.95 -37.61
C LYS A 69 20.09 -51.10 -38.61
N ALA A 70 19.92 -49.80 -38.32
CA ALA A 70 19.25 -48.84 -39.20
C ALA A 70 19.97 -47.46 -39.23
N LEU A 71 21.32 -47.46 -39.17
CA LEU A 71 22.12 -46.23 -39.15
C LEU A 71 23.27 -46.22 -40.16
N ASP A 72 23.18 -47.01 -41.24
CA ASP A 72 24.16 -47.00 -42.33
C ASP A 72 23.47 -47.32 -43.68
N LEU A 73 22.68 -46.35 -44.13
CA LEU A 73 22.10 -46.26 -45.48
C LEU A 73 21.63 -44.81 -45.73
N VAL A 74 22.54 -43.85 -45.51
CA VAL A 74 22.38 -42.49 -46.05
C VAL A 74 22.75 -42.57 -47.53
N PRO A 75 21.82 -42.36 -48.48
CA PRO A 75 22.21 -42.20 -49.88
C PRO A 75 23.11 -40.96 -49.98
N PRO A 76 24.18 -40.97 -50.79
CA PRO A 76 24.91 -39.74 -51.08
C PRO A 76 23.92 -38.72 -51.63
N ALA A 77 24.01 -37.48 -51.15
CA ALA A 77 23.08 -36.41 -51.50
C ALA A 77 22.87 -36.37 -53.02
N LEU A 78 21.68 -36.78 -53.45
CA LEU A 78 21.21 -36.52 -54.80
C LEU A 78 21.19 -35.00 -54.93
N THR A 79 22.04 -34.49 -55.80
CA THR A 79 21.89 -33.13 -56.31
C THR A 79 20.47 -33.03 -56.84
N ALA A 80 19.64 -32.24 -56.18
CA ALA A 80 18.30 -31.95 -56.66
C ALA A 80 18.45 -31.20 -57.99
N ASN A 81 18.43 -31.96 -59.09
CA ASN A 81 17.63 -31.52 -60.23
C ASN A 81 16.24 -31.35 -59.65
N ALA A 82 15.87 -30.11 -59.33
CA ALA A 82 14.49 -29.79 -59.04
C ALA A 82 13.70 -30.27 -60.27
N THR A 83 12.85 -31.27 -60.06
CA THR A 83 11.66 -31.43 -60.89
C THR A 83 11.01 -30.05 -60.97
N PRO A 84 10.54 -29.61 -62.15
CA PRO A 84 9.73 -28.39 -62.20
C PRO A 84 8.62 -28.53 -61.16
N ALA A 85 8.42 -27.49 -60.35
CA ALA A 85 7.39 -27.50 -59.32
C ALA A 85 6.05 -27.75 -60.02
N ARG A 86 5.34 -28.81 -59.62
CA ARG A 86 4.01 -29.10 -60.16
C ARG A 86 3.09 -27.93 -59.86
N VAL A 87 2.24 -27.58 -60.82
CA VAL A 87 1.25 -26.53 -60.66
C VAL A 87 -0.09 -27.17 -60.32
N GLU A 88 -0.41 -27.18 -59.03
CA GLU A 88 -1.62 -27.80 -58.48
C GLU A 88 -2.55 -26.71 -57.93
N LEU A 89 -3.84 -26.79 -58.27
CA LEU A 89 -4.86 -25.84 -57.82
C LEU A 89 -5.94 -26.57 -57.02
N VAL A 90 -6.38 -25.98 -55.92
CA VAL A 90 -7.51 -26.46 -55.11
C VAL A 90 -8.67 -25.48 -55.20
N PHE A 91 -9.82 -25.97 -55.61
CA PHE A 91 -11.10 -25.27 -55.58
C PHE A 91 -11.96 -25.88 -54.47
N ILE A 92 -12.46 -25.04 -53.56
CA ILE A 92 -13.34 -25.48 -52.47
C ILE A 92 -14.62 -24.63 -52.50
N GLU A 93 -15.79 -25.28 -52.50
CA GLU A 93 -17.06 -24.57 -52.39
C GLU A 93 -17.21 -23.90 -51.01
N SER A 94 -17.72 -22.66 -51.00
CA SER A 94 -17.90 -21.87 -49.77
C SER A 94 -18.98 -22.43 -48.84
N ASP A 95 -19.84 -23.34 -49.31
CA ASP A 95 -20.87 -24.03 -48.53
C ASP A 95 -20.38 -25.35 -47.90
N VAL A 96 -19.14 -25.79 -48.16
CA VAL A 96 -18.52 -26.92 -47.45
C VAL A 96 -18.29 -26.56 -45.99
N GLY A 97 -19.03 -27.18 -45.08
CA GLY A 97 -18.95 -26.88 -43.64
C GLY A 97 -17.53 -27.05 -43.11
N ASN A 98 -17.04 -26.05 -42.37
CA ASN A 98 -15.70 -26.05 -41.74
C ASN A 98 -14.53 -26.26 -42.74
N TYR A 99 -14.64 -25.77 -43.98
CA TYR A 99 -13.57 -25.87 -44.99
C TYR A 99 -12.22 -25.27 -44.52
N GLN A 100 -12.22 -24.37 -43.53
CA GLN A 100 -11.00 -23.80 -42.96
C GLN A 100 -10.09 -24.86 -42.31
N SER A 101 -10.66 -25.95 -41.78
CA SER A 101 -9.90 -27.10 -41.28
C SER A 101 -9.10 -27.81 -42.38
N LEU A 102 -9.62 -27.83 -43.62
CA LEU A 102 -8.94 -28.36 -44.80
C LEU A 102 -7.82 -27.43 -45.27
N LEU A 103 -8.09 -26.11 -45.32
CA LEU A 103 -7.09 -25.10 -45.68
C LEU A 103 -5.84 -25.17 -44.79
N ASN A 104 -6.03 -25.39 -43.49
CA ASN A 104 -4.93 -25.43 -42.51
C ASN A 104 -3.95 -26.60 -42.71
N GLY A 105 -4.29 -27.62 -43.51
CA GLY A 105 -3.41 -28.76 -43.81
C GLY A 105 -2.98 -28.86 -45.27
N LEU A 106 -3.23 -27.84 -46.10
CA LEU A 106 -2.67 -27.72 -47.44
C LEU A 106 -1.21 -27.24 -47.39
N SER A 107 -0.43 -27.61 -48.41
CA SER A 107 0.93 -27.07 -48.58
C SER A 107 0.86 -25.57 -48.92
N PRO A 108 1.75 -24.72 -48.38
CA PRO A 108 1.85 -23.30 -48.77
C PRO A 108 2.12 -23.06 -50.26
N ASP A 109 2.62 -24.08 -50.97
CA ASP A 109 2.95 -24.02 -52.39
C ASP A 109 1.76 -24.32 -53.32
N VAL A 110 0.60 -24.72 -52.77
CA VAL A 110 -0.62 -25.04 -53.53
C VAL A 110 -1.53 -23.80 -53.62
N GLU A 111 -2.02 -23.50 -54.82
CA GLU A 111 -2.89 -22.33 -55.04
C GLU A 111 -4.35 -22.68 -54.74
N VAL A 112 -5.03 -21.89 -53.91
CA VAL A 112 -6.39 -22.18 -53.44
C VAL A 112 -7.39 -21.10 -53.85
N HIS A 113 -8.55 -21.54 -54.36
CA HIS A 113 -9.70 -20.71 -54.72
C HIS A 113 -10.93 -21.17 -53.94
N ILE A 114 -11.63 -20.22 -53.31
CA ILE A 114 -12.93 -20.48 -52.69
C ILE A 114 -14.02 -20.08 -53.69
N LEU A 115 -14.89 -21.02 -54.04
CA LEU A 115 -15.99 -20.82 -54.99
C LEU A 115 -17.20 -20.23 -54.25
N ASP A 116 -17.85 -19.23 -54.85
CA ASP A 116 -19.11 -18.67 -54.35
C ASP A 116 -20.26 -19.63 -54.67
N ALA A 117 -20.84 -20.22 -53.62
CA ALA A 117 -21.91 -21.21 -53.69
C ALA A 117 -23.21 -20.68 -54.36
N SER A 118 -23.32 -19.35 -54.53
CA SER A 118 -24.47 -18.69 -55.16
C SER A 118 -24.31 -18.42 -56.67
N GLN A 119 -23.12 -18.67 -57.23
CA GLN A 119 -22.80 -18.49 -58.65
C GLN A 119 -22.54 -19.84 -59.32
N ASP A 120 -22.36 -19.91 -60.64
CA ASP A 120 -21.97 -21.18 -61.31
C ASP A 120 -20.51 -21.53 -60.92
N GLY A 121 -20.30 -22.64 -60.21
CA GLY A 121 -18.98 -23.04 -59.73
C GLY A 121 -18.02 -23.44 -60.84
N LEU A 122 -18.53 -24.07 -61.91
CA LEU A 122 -17.72 -24.48 -63.05
C LEU A 122 -17.30 -23.28 -63.91
N ALA A 123 -18.16 -22.28 -64.08
CA ALA A 123 -17.80 -21.02 -64.71
C ALA A 123 -16.73 -20.26 -63.91
N GLN A 124 -16.80 -20.28 -62.57
CA GLN A 124 -15.77 -19.70 -61.70
C GLN A 124 -14.42 -20.42 -61.86
N ILE A 125 -14.40 -21.76 -61.88
CA ILE A 125 -13.19 -22.55 -62.17
C ILE A 125 -12.62 -22.17 -63.55
N ALA A 126 -13.45 -22.18 -64.60
CA ALA A 126 -13.03 -21.81 -65.96
C ALA A 126 -12.50 -20.36 -66.04
N GLN A 127 -13.04 -19.44 -65.25
CA GLN A 127 -12.56 -18.06 -65.13
C GLN A 127 -11.21 -17.96 -64.40
N ALA A 128 -11.02 -18.68 -63.30
CA ALA A 128 -9.73 -18.74 -62.58
C ALA A 128 -8.61 -19.36 -63.43
N LEU A 129 -8.98 -20.23 -64.37
CA LEU A 129 -8.10 -20.87 -65.34
C LEU A 129 -7.87 -20.07 -66.63
N ALA A 130 -8.58 -18.96 -66.83
CA ALA A 130 -8.58 -18.24 -68.11
C ALA A 130 -7.19 -17.69 -68.48
N GLY A 131 -6.64 -18.18 -69.59
CA GLY A 131 -5.33 -17.78 -70.10
C GLY A 131 -4.14 -18.47 -69.43
N ARG A 132 -4.38 -19.47 -68.58
CA ARG A 132 -3.36 -20.35 -67.99
C ARG A 132 -3.11 -21.59 -68.87
N SER A 133 -2.00 -22.27 -68.62
CA SER A 133 -1.56 -23.52 -69.26
C SER A 133 -0.49 -24.17 -68.40
N GLY A 134 -0.30 -25.48 -68.48
CA GLY A 134 0.75 -26.17 -67.71
C GLY A 134 0.36 -26.40 -66.25
N ILE A 135 -0.90 -26.79 -66.02
CA ILE A 135 -1.42 -27.19 -64.71
C ILE A 135 -1.37 -28.73 -64.64
N ASP A 136 -0.67 -29.25 -63.64
CA ASP A 136 -0.48 -30.68 -63.39
C ASP A 136 -1.72 -31.32 -62.75
N ALA A 137 -2.41 -30.60 -61.85
CA ALA A 137 -3.61 -31.13 -61.21
C ALA A 137 -4.62 -30.05 -60.78
N ILE A 138 -5.89 -30.46 -60.76
CA ILE A 138 -6.99 -29.70 -60.17
C ILE A 138 -7.69 -30.56 -59.13
N HIS A 139 -7.80 -30.03 -57.92
CA HIS A 139 -8.52 -30.60 -56.80
C HIS A 139 -9.84 -29.85 -56.61
N ILE A 140 -10.98 -30.55 -56.59
CA ILE A 140 -12.30 -29.95 -56.42
C ILE A 140 -12.95 -30.55 -55.17
N VAL A 141 -13.22 -29.71 -54.17
CA VAL A 141 -13.84 -30.10 -52.90
C VAL A 141 -15.25 -29.53 -52.85
N SER A 142 -16.25 -30.41 -52.82
CA SER A 142 -17.66 -30.04 -52.77
C SER A 142 -18.54 -31.19 -52.30
N HIS A 143 -19.82 -30.91 -52.02
CA HIS A 143 -20.80 -31.93 -51.75
C HIS A 143 -21.09 -32.80 -52.98
N GLY A 144 -21.16 -34.12 -52.79
CA GLY A 144 -21.39 -35.11 -53.84
C GLY A 144 -22.56 -36.05 -53.54
N ALA A 145 -23.04 -36.69 -54.62
CA ALA A 145 -23.96 -37.83 -54.61
C ALA A 145 -23.70 -38.72 -55.85
N GLU A 146 -24.36 -39.88 -55.97
CA GLU A 146 -24.21 -40.76 -57.14
C GLU A 146 -24.47 -40.00 -58.46
N GLY A 147 -23.48 -39.96 -59.36
CA GLY A 147 -23.61 -39.29 -60.67
C GLY A 147 -23.59 -37.76 -60.64
N SER A 148 -23.35 -37.14 -59.48
CA SER A 148 -23.53 -35.71 -59.27
C SER A 148 -22.47 -35.09 -58.37
N LEU A 149 -21.94 -33.93 -58.77
CA LEU A 149 -21.07 -33.08 -57.97
C LEU A 149 -21.65 -31.66 -57.88
N GLN A 150 -21.86 -31.14 -56.67
CA GLN A 150 -22.33 -29.78 -56.50
C GLN A 150 -21.23 -28.78 -56.93
N LEU A 151 -21.55 -27.78 -57.75
CA LEU A 151 -20.62 -26.72 -58.15
C LEU A 151 -21.36 -25.38 -58.20
N GLY A 152 -21.34 -24.69 -57.07
CA GLY A 152 -22.05 -23.43 -56.87
C GLY A 152 -23.57 -23.60 -56.90
N ALA A 153 -24.27 -22.79 -57.68
CA ALA A 153 -25.73 -22.79 -57.79
C ALA A 153 -26.32 -24.00 -58.53
N SER A 154 -25.49 -24.89 -59.09
CA SER A 154 -25.91 -26.03 -59.93
C SER A 154 -25.12 -27.30 -59.59
N SER A 155 -25.73 -28.47 -59.74
CA SER A 155 -25.03 -29.76 -59.68
C SER A 155 -24.58 -30.17 -61.08
N LEU A 156 -23.32 -30.56 -61.24
CA LEU A 156 -22.77 -31.07 -62.50
C LEU A 156 -23.05 -32.58 -62.61
N THR A 157 -23.68 -33.00 -63.70
CA THR A 157 -24.11 -34.40 -63.93
C THR A 157 -23.91 -34.82 -65.38
N ALA A 158 -23.89 -36.13 -65.65
CA ALA A 158 -23.70 -36.67 -67.00
C ALA A 158 -24.68 -36.08 -68.05
N GLN A 159 -25.88 -35.69 -67.61
CA GLN A 159 -26.95 -35.18 -68.46
C GLN A 159 -26.78 -33.70 -68.82
N ASN A 160 -26.08 -32.90 -67.99
CA ASN A 160 -25.92 -31.45 -68.21
C ASN A 160 -24.51 -31.01 -68.66
N LEU A 161 -23.49 -31.88 -68.61
CA LEU A 161 -22.12 -31.59 -69.12
C LEU A 161 -22.11 -30.96 -70.53
N ALA A 162 -23.02 -31.39 -71.42
CA ALA A 162 -23.12 -30.84 -72.77
C ALA A 162 -23.49 -29.34 -72.81
N SER A 163 -24.24 -28.86 -71.82
CA SER A 163 -24.58 -27.44 -71.64
C SER A 163 -23.38 -26.60 -71.18
N HIS A 164 -22.44 -27.22 -70.45
CA HIS A 164 -21.22 -26.59 -69.92
C HIS A 164 -19.97 -26.85 -70.79
N ALA A 165 -20.15 -27.34 -72.02
CA ALA A 165 -19.04 -27.76 -72.88
C ALA A 165 -18.02 -26.66 -73.20
N ALA A 166 -18.41 -25.38 -73.17
CA ALA A 166 -17.50 -24.25 -73.39
C ALA A 166 -16.51 -24.06 -72.22
N ASP A 167 -17.00 -24.21 -71.00
CA ASP A 167 -16.24 -24.04 -69.75
C ASP A 167 -15.37 -25.27 -69.49
N LEU A 168 -15.91 -26.48 -69.65
CA LEU A 168 -15.14 -27.73 -69.58
C LEU A 168 -13.96 -27.74 -70.56
N ALA A 169 -14.18 -27.27 -71.79
CA ALA A 169 -13.12 -27.12 -72.77
C ALA A 169 -12.12 -25.99 -72.41
N ALA A 170 -12.52 -25.00 -71.59
CA ALA A 170 -11.61 -23.99 -71.06
C ALA A 170 -10.74 -24.55 -69.94
N VAL A 171 -11.31 -25.33 -69.01
CA VAL A 171 -10.57 -26.11 -68.01
C VAL A 171 -9.53 -26.99 -68.71
N GLY A 172 -9.96 -27.84 -69.65
CA GLY A 172 -9.10 -28.76 -70.39
C GLY A 172 -7.99 -28.09 -71.22
N ARG A 173 -8.12 -26.81 -71.60
CA ARG A 173 -7.05 -26.04 -72.27
C ARG A 173 -5.98 -25.50 -71.32
N ALA A 174 -6.28 -25.38 -70.03
CA ALA A 174 -5.34 -24.91 -69.02
C ALA A 174 -4.52 -26.06 -68.40
N LEU A 175 -5.06 -27.28 -68.46
CA LEU A 175 -4.42 -28.52 -68.03
C LEU A 175 -3.30 -28.96 -68.97
N ASP A 176 -2.29 -29.62 -68.42
CA ASP A 176 -1.28 -30.34 -69.20
C ASP A 176 -1.79 -31.72 -69.66
N ALA A 177 -1.10 -32.34 -70.63
CA ALA A 177 -1.59 -33.52 -71.35
C ALA A 177 -1.75 -34.81 -70.52
N ASN A 178 -1.20 -34.85 -69.31
CA ASN A 178 -1.32 -35.95 -68.34
C ASN A 178 -1.81 -35.41 -66.98
N ALA A 179 -2.62 -34.35 -66.99
CA ALA A 179 -3.05 -33.70 -65.77
C ALA A 179 -4.24 -34.41 -65.13
N ASP A 180 -4.27 -34.41 -63.80
CA ASP A 180 -5.28 -35.11 -63.00
C ASP A 180 -6.37 -34.14 -62.49
N ILE A 181 -7.63 -34.58 -62.50
CA ILE A 181 -8.74 -33.91 -61.79
C ILE A 181 -9.22 -34.82 -60.66
N LEU A 182 -9.09 -34.35 -59.42
CA LEU A 182 -9.47 -35.08 -58.21
C LEU A 182 -10.76 -34.49 -57.63
N LEU A 183 -11.84 -35.27 -57.65
CA LEU A 183 -13.16 -34.88 -57.15
C LEU A 183 -13.38 -35.41 -55.73
N TYR A 184 -13.23 -34.53 -54.74
CA TYR A 184 -13.57 -34.81 -53.35
C TYR A 184 -15.04 -34.46 -53.13
N GLY A 185 -15.88 -35.49 -53.24
CA GLY A 185 -17.30 -35.44 -52.96
C GLY A 185 -17.84 -36.86 -52.78
N CYS A 186 -18.74 -37.05 -51.82
CA CYS A 186 -19.28 -38.35 -51.48
C CYS A 186 -19.93 -39.03 -52.68
N SER A 187 -19.52 -40.27 -52.97
CA SER A 187 -20.18 -41.18 -53.89
C SER A 187 -20.32 -40.67 -55.33
N VAL A 188 -19.60 -39.62 -55.74
CA VAL A 188 -19.68 -38.99 -57.08
C VAL A 188 -19.57 -40.02 -58.21
N ALA A 189 -18.71 -41.04 -58.01
CA ALA A 189 -18.46 -42.11 -58.97
C ALA A 189 -19.17 -43.44 -58.67
N ALA A 190 -20.13 -43.46 -57.74
CA ALA A 190 -20.89 -44.66 -57.39
C ALA A 190 -21.77 -45.15 -58.55
N GLY A 191 -22.11 -46.44 -58.52
CA GLY A 191 -23.07 -47.09 -59.42
C GLY A 191 -22.83 -46.89 -60.92
N SER A 192 -23.90 -46.95 -61.72
CA SER A 192 -23.81 -46.77 -63.18
C SER A 192 -23.68 -45.31 -63.57
N ASP A 193 -24.29 -44.42 -62.79
CA ASP A 193 -24.52 -43.04 -63.18
C ASP A 193 -23.30 -42.19 -62.81
N GLY A 194 -22.64 -42.49 -61.69
CA GLY A 194 -21.31 -41.98 -61.35
C GLY A 194 -20.22 -42.45 -62.32
N ALA A 195 -20.22 -43.72 -62.72
CA ALA A 195 -19.30 -44.21 -63.76
C ALA A 195 -19.51 -43.50 -65.11
N ALA A 196 -20.76 -43.26 -65.50
CA ALA A 196 -21.09 -42.50 -66.71
C ALA A 196 -20.68 -41.02 -66.61
N PHE A 197 -20.88 -40.39 -65.44
CA PHE A 197 -20.50 -39.01 -65.17
C PHE A 197 -18.98 -38.81 -65.25
N VAL A 198 -18.20 -39.61 -64.54
CA VAL A 198 -16.72 -39.53 -64.55
C VAL A 198 -16.17 -39.74 -65.97
N SER A 199 -16.70 -40.72 -66.71
CA SER A 199 -16.28 -40.99 -68.09
C SER A 199 -16.62 -39.83 -69.04
N ALA A 200 -17.81 -39.24 -68.92
CA ALA A 200 -18.23 -38.09 -69.73
C ALA A 200 -17.46 -36.81 -69.38
N LEU A 201 -17.13 -36.59 -68.11
CA LEU A 201 -16.34 -35.45 -67.66
C LEU A 201 -14.89 -35.55 -68.18
N ALA A 202 -14.25 -36.71 -68.06
CA ALA A 202 -12.91 -36.97 -68.61
C ALA A 202 -12.86 -36.74 -70.12
N ALA A 203 -13.89 -37.18 -70.85
CA ALA A 203 -14.01 -36.92 -72.28
C ALA A 203 -14.18 -35.41 -72.61
N ALA A 204 -14.82 -34.63 -71.74
CA ALA A 204 -15.04 -33.20 -71.95
C ALA A 204 -13.81 -32.34 -71.62
N THR A 205 -13.03 -32.72 -70.60
CA THR A 205 -11.80 -32.00 -70.19
C THR A 205 -10.54 -32.52 -70.86
N GLN A 206 -10.54 -33.75 -71.40
CA GLN A 206 -9.35 -34.48 -71.88
C GLN A 206 -8.29 -34.71 -70.78
N ALA A 207 -8.74 -34.80 -69.53
CA ALA A 207 -7.91 -35.04 -68.35
C ALA A 207 -8.26 -36.39 -67.69
N ASP A 208 -7.31 -36.92 -66.93
CA ASP A 208 -7.52 -38.13 -66.13
C ASP A 208 -8.27 -37.77 -64.83
N ILE A 209 -9.24 -38.58 -64.40
CA ILE A 209 -10.14 -38.22 -63.29
C ILE A 209 -10.15 -39.28 -62.19
N ALA A 210 -9.98 -38.82 -60.95
CA ALA A 210 -10.20 -39.61 -59.74
C ALA A 210 -11.42 -39.08 -58.96
N ALA A 211 -12.27 -39.97 -58.46
CA ALA A 211 -13.46 -39.62 -57.69
C ALA A 211 -13.85 -40.73 -56.70
N SER A 212 -14.53 -40.37 -55.61
CA SER A 212 -14.97 -41.33 -54.60
C SER A 212 -16.24 -42.09 -55.00
N THR A 213 -16.32 -43.35 -54.55
CA THR A 213 -17.47 -44.25 -54.71
C THR A 213 -18.26 -44.43 -53.41
N ASN A 214 -17.82 -43.79 -52.32
CA ASN A 214 -18.38 -43.91 -50.98
C ASN A 214 -18.44 -42.53 -50.27
N ALA A 215 -18.71 -42.50 -48.96
CA ALA A 215 -18.69 -41.23 -48.23
C ALA A 215 -17.27 -40.65 -48.13
N THR A 216 -17.05 -39.43 -48.63
CA THR A 216 -15.79 -38.70 -48.50
C THR A 216 -15.82 -37.76 -47.28
N GLY A 217 -14.79 -37.74 -46.44
CA GLY A 217 -14.67 -36.86 -45.28
C GLY A 217 -14.29 -37.60 -43.98
N SER A 218 -15.00 -37.28 -42.90
CA SER A 218 -14.66 -37.74 -41.55
C SER A 218 -14.85 -39.24 -41.32
N ALA A 219 -13.78 -39.92 -40.93
CA ALA A 219 -13.78 -41.32 -40.50
C ALA A 219 -14.70 -41.60 -39.30
N ALA A 220 -14.89 -40.61 -38.42
CA ALA A 220 -15.82 -40.73 -37.28
C ALA A 220 -17.29 -40.87 -37.73
N ARG A 221 -17.62 -40.42 -38.96
CA ARG A 221 -18.96 -40.44 -39.55
C ARG A 221 -19.10 -41.47 -40.68
N GLY A 222 -18.08 -42.31 -40.86
CA GLY A 222 -18.07 -43.43 -41.80
C GLY A 222 -17.59 -43.08 -43.22
N GLY A 223 -16.89 -41.95 -43.40
CA GLY A 223 -16.23 -41.63 -44.66
C GLY A 223 -14.70 -41.74 -44.62
N ASP A 224 -14.04 -41.58 -45.76
CA ASP A 224 -12.59 -41.46 -45.84
C ASP A 224 -12.17 -40.45 -46.93
N TRP A 225 -10.90 -40.42 -47.34
CA TRP A 225 -10.40 -39.49 -48.37
C TRP A 225 -9.85 -40.22 -49.60
N VAL A 226 -10.25 -41.49 -49.79
CA VAL A 226 -9.84 -42.30 -50.93
C VAL A 226 -10.76 -42.02 -52.13
N LEU A 227 -10.14 -41.89 -53.30
CA LEU A 227 -10.84 -41.76 -54.58
C LEU A 227 -10.71 -43.09 -55.32
N GLU A 228 -11.65 -44.02 -55.10
CA GLU A 228 -11.52 -45.39 -55.60
C GLU A 228 -11.81 -45.54 -57.11
N SER A 229 -12.57 -44.61 -57.68
CA SER A 229 -12.82 -44.59 -59.12
C SER A 229 -11.74 -43.78 -59.82
N GLN A 230 -11.13 -44.36 -60.84
CA GLN A 230 -10.08 -43.74 -61.64
C GLN A 230 -10.37 -43.96 -63.13
N GLN A 231 -10.34 -42.89 -63.90
CA GLN A 231 -10.57 -42.85 -65.34
C GLN A 231 -9.36 -42.16 -65.97
N GLY A 232 -8.32 -42.95 -66.26
CA GLY A 232 -7.00 -42.44 -66.67
C GLY A 232 -5.85 -43.01 -65.82
N ASP A 233 -4.64 -42.49 -65.99
CA ASP A 233 -3.43 -42.88 -65.24
C ASP A 233 -3.14 -41.87 -64.11
N ILE A 234 -3.91 -41.95 -63.01
CA ILE A 234 -3.82 -40.98 -61.91
C ILE A 234 -2.44 -40.98 -61.25
N SER A 235 -1.75 -39.82 -61.34
CA SER A 235 -0.37 -39.65 -60.86
C SER A 235 -0.22 -38.72 -59.66
N THR A 236 -1.29 -38.00 -59.33
CA THR A 236 -1.38 -37.01 -58.24
C THR A 236 -1.94 -37.65 -56.97
N GLU A 237 -1.36 -37.32 -55.82
CA GLU A 237 -1.82 -37.79 -54.51
C GLU A 237 -2.97 -36.94 -53.96
N VAL A 238 -3.62 -37.41 -52.89
CA VAL A 238 -4.64 -36.63 -52.19
C VAL A 238 -3.97 -35.44 -51.50
N VAL A 239 -4.42 -34.22 -51.85
CA VAL A 239 -3.79 -32.95 -51.42
C VAL A 239 -3.90 -32.68 -49.91
N PHE A 240 -4.86 -33.32 -49.23
CA PHE A 240 -5.10 -33.14 -47.79
C PHE A 240 -4.27 -34.12 -46.95
N GLY A 241 -3.30 -33.59 -46.21
CA GLY A 241 -2.51 -34.37 -45.27
C GLY A 241 -3.32 -34.91 -44.08
N LEU A 242 -2.74 -35.88 -43.35
CA LEU A 242 -3.36 -36.55 -42.19
C LEU A 242 -3.92 -35.60 -41.12
N SER A 243 -3.34 -34.41 -40.96
CA SER A 243 -3.82 -33.41 -40.00
C SER A 243 -5.13 -32.74 -40.45
N ALA A 244 -5.27 -32.37 -41.73
CA ALA A 244 -6.51 -31.80 -42.25
C ALA A 244 -7.63 -32.86 -42.27
N THR A 245 -7.32 -34.06 -42.75
CA THR A 245 -8.31 -35.15 -42.87
C THR A 245 -8.82 -35.67 -41.53
N GLN A 246 -8.07 -35.49 -40.43
CA GLN A 246 -8.53 -35.75 -39.06
C GLN A 246 -9.21 -34.56 -38.40
N ALA A 247 -8.87 -33.32 -38.78
CA ALA A 247 -9.51 -32.11 -38.26
C ALA A 247 -10.89 -31.85 -38.88
N TYR A 248 -11.14 -32.35 -40.09
CA TYR A 248 -12.43 -32.25 -40.78
C TYR A 248 -13.45 -33.26 -40.21
N ASP A 249 -14.52 -32.72 -39.63
CA ASP A 249 -15.63 -33.44 -38.99
C ASP A 249 -16.89 -33.55 -39.87
N GLY A 250 -16.84 -32.98 -41.07
CA GLY A 250 -17.89 -33.08 -42.09
C GLY A 250 -17.90 -34.40 -42.87
N LEU A 251 -18.92 -34.56 -43.70
CA LEU A 251 -18.89 -35.42 -44.90
C LEU A 251 -19.20 -34.50 -46.09
N LEU A 252 -18.51 -34.72 -47.21
CA LEU A 252 -18.67 -33.95 -48.44
C LEU A 252 -19.90 -34.44 -49.23
N ALA A 253 -21.06 -34.42 -48.59
CA ALA A 253 -22.26 -35.12 -49.04
C ALA A 253 -23.50 -34.23 -49.08
N SER A 254 -24.33 -34.39 -50.10
CA SER A 254 -25.72 -33.93 -50.10
C SER A 254 -26.64 -35.09 -49.74
N PHE A 255 -27.70 -34.82 -48.97
CA PHE A 255 -28.78 -35.79 -48.76
C PHE A 255 -29.73 -35.78 -49.97
N ASN A 256 -29.27 -36.39 -51.06
CA ASN A 256 -30.07 -36.75 -52.24
C ASN A 256 -31.18 -37.74 -51.84
N LEU A 257 -32.42 -37.52 -52.27
CA LEU A 257 -33.61 -38.27 -51.89
C LEU A 257 -34.06 -39.33 -52.91
N GLU A 258 -33.39 -39.47 -54.05
CA GLU A 258 -33.65 -40.49 -55.08
C GLU A 258 -33.53 -41.93 -54.54
N THR A 259 -32.68 -42.12 -53.53
CA THR A 259 -32.41 -43.42 -52.88
C THR A 259 -33.10 -43.56 -51.51
N ALA A 260 -33.93 -42.60 -51.12
CA ALA A 260 -34.50 -42.56 -49.77
C ALA A 260 -35.51 -43.69 -49.50
N SER A 261 -35.59 -44.08 -48.22
CA SER A 261 -36.51 -45.10 -47.75
C SER A 261 -37.83 -44.48 -47.25
N GLY A 262 -38.94 -45.19 -47.43
CA GLY A 262 -40.26 -44.73 -46.99
C GLY A 262 -41.14 -44.13 -48.09
N ASP A 263 -40.99 -44.56 -49.34
CA ASP A 263 -41.90 -44.19 -50.44
C ASP A 263 -43.38 -44.41 -50.10
N ASN A 264 -44.24 -43.49 -50.54
CA ASN A 264 -45.67 -43.43 -50.26
C ASN A 264 -46.01 -43.42 -48.75
N THR A 265 -45.18 -42.79 -47.91
CA THR A 265 -45.43 -42.65 -46.46
C THR A 265 -45.34 -41.21 -45.96
N LYS A 266 -45.71 -40.97 -44.69
CA LYS A 266 -45.54 -39.67 -44.03
C LYS A 266 -44.14 -39.41 -43.48
N THR A 267 -43.23 -40.37 -43.56
CA THR A 267 -41.90 -40.26 -42.96
C THR A 267 -40.87 -40.91 -43.87
N VAL A 268 -40.07 -40.08 -44.54
CA VAL A 268 -39.01 -40.53 -45.44
C VAL A 268 -37.68 -40.36 -44.74
N LEU A 269 -36.81 -41.37 -44.88
CA LEU A 269 -35.50 -41.40 -44.27
C LEU A 269 -34.42 -41.58 -45.34
N GLN A 270 -33.47 -40.65 -45.37
CA GLN A 270 -32.26 -40.75 -46.18
C GLN A 270 -31.04 -40.82 -45.29
N THR A 271 -30.20 -41.84 -45.48
CA THR A 271 -28.99 -42.06 -44.68
C THR A 271 -27.75 -41.82 -45.51
N VAL A 272 -26.85 -40.97 -45.02
CA VAL A 272 -25.53 -40.73 -45.62
C VAL A 272 -24.47 -40.89 -44.52
N GLY A 273 -23.54 -41.84 -44.72
CA GLY A 273 -22.61 -42.26 -43.67
C GLY A 273 -23.34 -42.71 -42.40
N SER A 274 -23.02 -42.08 -41.26
CA SER A 274 -23.65 -42.33 -39.96
C SER A 274 -24.91 -41.51 -39.66
N ASP A 275 -25.34 -40.65 -40.59
CA ASP A 275 -26.36 -39.63 -40.37
C ASP A 275 -27.63 -39.91 -41.18
N THR A 276 -28.79 -39.81 -40.54
CA THR A 276 -30.10 -40.06 -41.17
C THR A 276 -30.95 -38.80 -41.13
N LEU A 277 -31.18 -38.21 -42.29
CA LEU A 277 -32.18 -37.18 -42.51
C LEU A 277 -33.57 -37.79 -42.43
N VAL A 278 -34.46 -37.12 -41.69
CA VAL A 278 -35.85 -37.51 -41.50
C VAL A 278 -36.74 -36.38 -41.98
N LEU A 279 -37.44 -36.61 -43.09
CA LEU A 279 -38.51 -35.74 -43.56
C LEU A 279 -39.84 -36.27 -43.03
N THR A 280 -40.69 -35.40 -42.48
CA THR A 280 -42.01 -35.77 -41.94
C THR A 280 -43.08 -34.80 -42.43
N SER A 281 -44.07 -35.32 -43.14
CA SER A 281 -45.25 -34.57 -43.61
C SER A 281 -46.38 -34.61 -42.57
N THR A 282 -47.24 -33.59 -42.56
CA THR A 282 -48.29 -33.43 -41.54
C THR A 282 -49.60 -34.09 -41.99
N ASP A 283 -50.06 -33.78 -43.21
CA ASP A 283 -51.40 -34.05 -43.72
C ASP A 283 -51.41 -35.13 -44.80
N ASP A 284 -50.47 -35.11 -45.76
CA ASP A 284 -50.38 -36.07 -46.88
C ASP A 284 -49.16 -37.00 -46.77
N THR A 285 -49.01 -37.95 -47.69
CA THR A 285 -47.80 -38.78 -47.85
C THR A 285 -46.86 -38.20 -48.90
N MET A 286 -45.58 -38.54 -48.80
CA MET A 286 -44.54 -38.19 -49.74
C MET A 286 -44.18 -39.40 -50.61
N THR A 287 -43.98 -39.17 -51.90
CA THR A 287 -43.74 -40.18 -52.93
C THR A 287 -42.40 -39.91 -53.63
N LEU A 288 -41.57 -40.92 -53.75
CA LEU A 288 -40.30 -40.83 -54.47
C LEU A 288 -40.53 -40.99 -55.98
N PHE A 289 -39.89 -40.13 -56.75
CA PHE A 289 -39.79 -40.28 -58.20
C PHE A 289 -38.31 -40.40 -58.58
N GLY A 290 -37.88 -41.55 -59.09
CA GLY A 290 -36.55 -41.74 -59.66
C GLY A 290 -36.60 -41.71 -61.19
N GLY A 291 -35.68 -40.98 -61.83
CA GLY A 291 -35.31 -41.16 -63.24
C GLY A 291 -36.48 -41.16 -64.23
N GLY A 292 -37.26 -40.07 -64.27
CA GLY A 292 -38.48 -39.96 -65.08
C GLY A 292 -39.71 -39.43 -64.33
N GLY A 293 -39.48 -38.70 -63.23
CA GLY A 293 -40.52 -37.97 -62.49
C GLY A 293 -41.10 -36.80 -63.26
N VAL A 294 -41.82 -35.92 -62.55
CA VAL A 294 -42.49 -34.79 -63.19
C VAL A 294 -41.44 -33.88 -63.83
N ASN A 295 -41.60 -33.60 -65.13
CA ASN A 295 -40.65 -32.83 -65.94
C ASN A 295 -39.22 -33.40 -66.01
N ASN A 296 -39.08 -34.73 -65.93
CA ASN A 296 -37.81 -35.47 -65.90
C ASN A 296 -36.91 -35.18 -64.69
N SER A 297 -37.41 -34.49 -63.65
CA SER A 297 -36.68 -34.34 -62.39
C SER A 297 -36.97 -35.53 -61.48
N SER A 298 -35.94 -36.11 -60.88
CA SER A 298 -36.08 -37.00 -59.73
C SER A 298 -36.30 -36.20 -58.45
N GLY A 299 -36.70 -36.86 -57.37
CA GLY A 299 -36.76 -36.28 -56.02
C GLY A 299 -37.95 -36.79 -55.19
N LEU A 300 -38.13 -36.21 -54.00
CA LEU A 300 -39.24 -36.54 -53.10
C LEU A 300 -40.37 -35.53 -53.23
N TYR A 301 -41.54 -35.97 -53.72
CA TYR A 301 -42.70 -35.10 -53.94
C TYR A 301 -43.78 -35.33 -52.90
N VAL A 302 -44.36 -34.24 -52.40
CA VAL A 302 -45.50 -34.27 -51.49
C VAL A 302 -46.78 -34.56 -52.29
N SER A 303 -47.18 -35.83 -52.43
CA SER A 303 -48.50 -36.20 -52.98
C SER A 303 -48.89 -37.66 -52.71
N ALA A 304 -50.20 -37.88 -52.59
CA ALA A 304 -50.87 -39.15 -52.93
C ALA A 304 -52.18 -38.85 -53.68
N GLY A 305 -52.03 -38.50 -54.97
CA GLY A 305 -53.13 -38.06 -55.83
C GLY A 305 -53.30 -36.53 -55.83
N PHE A 306 -53.97 -36.04 -56.87
CA PHE A 306 -54.00 -34.62 -57.30
C PHE A 306 -54.77 -33.64 -56.38
N THR A 307 -54.90 -33.93 -55.09
CA THR A 307 -55.49 -33.06 -54.07
C THR A 307 -54.52 -32.99 -52.90
N VAL A 308 -53.61 -32.01 -52.91
CA VAL A 308 -52.62 -31.82 -51.83
C VAL A 308 -53.21 -30.93 -50.75
N THR A 309 -53.37 -31.49 -49.55
CA THR A 309 -53.75 -30.75 -48.33
C THR A 309 -52.55 -30.36 -47.48
N GLU A 310 -51.36 -30.92 -47.76
CA GLU A 310 -50.14 -30.66 -47.02
C GLU A 310 -49.78 -29.17 -46.96
N THR A 311 -49.56 -28.72 -45.73
CA THR A 311 -49.13 -27.36 -45.42
C THR A 311 -47.72 -27.31 -44.83
N LYS A 312 -47.17 -28.43 -44.35
CA LYS A 312 -45.89 -28.45 -43.63
C LYS A 312 -45.12 -29.77 -43.72
N VAL A 313 -43.90 -29.70 -44.25
CA VAL A 313 -42.89 -30.76 -44.13
C VAL A 313 -41.83 -30.34 -43.11
N ARG A 314 -41.60 -31.18 -42.10
CA ARG A 314 -40.49 -31.04 -41.14
C ARG A 314 -39.26 -31.78 -41.63
N ILE A 315 -38.11 -31.15 -41.46
CA ILE A 315 -36.78 -31.71 -41.68
C ILE A 315 -36.06 -31.77 -40.32
N ALA A 316 -35.53 -32.93 -39.97
CA ALA A 316 -34.74 -33.13 -38.75
C ALA A 316 -33.72 -34.26 -38.95
N LEU A 317 -32.73 -34.37 -38.08
CA LEU A 317 -31.81 -35.52 -38.03
C LEU A 317 -32.21 -36.54 -36.97
N GLN A 318 -32.07 -37.82 -37.30
CA GLN A 318 -32.34 -38.92 -36.37
C GLN A 318 -31.44 -38.83 -35.13
N GLY A 319 -32.02 -39.08 -33.95
CA GLY A 319 -31.34 -38.95 -32.67
C GLY A 319 -31.36 -37.53 -32.09
N GLY A 320 -31.95 -36.55 -32.78
CA GLY A 320 -32.01 -35.16 -32.31
C GLY A 320 -30.66 -34.45 -32.38
N LYS A 321 -29.91 -34.70 -33.46
CA LYS A 321 -28.66 -33.98 -33.75
C LYS A 321 -28.97 -32.53 -34.15
N LEU A 322 -28.08 -31.62 -33.77
CA LEU A 322 -28.04 -30.27 -34.32
C LEU A 322 -27.43 -30.32 -35.72
N PHE A 323 -27.80 -29.36 -36.57
CA PHE A 323 -27.23 -29.18 -37.91
C PHE A 323 -27.38 -27.74 -38.39
N ASP A 324 -26.54 -27.38 -39.35
CA ASP A 324 -26.71 -26.18 -40.16
C ASP A 324 -27.43 -26.57 -41.46
N LEU A 325 -28.58 -25.96 -41.75
CA LEU A 325 -29.26 -26.13 -43.05
C LEU A 325 -28.79 -25.02 -43.99
N THR A 326 -28.00 -25.40 -45.00
CA THR A 326 -27.33 -24.45 -45.90
C THR A 326 -27.99 -24.35 -47.27
N SER A 327 -28.46 -25.46 -47.84
CA SER A 327 -29.35 -25.39 -49.00
C SER A 327 -30.17 -26.68 -49.21
N PHE A 328 -31.13 -26.62 -50.12
CA PHE A 328 -31.74 -27.80 -50.74
C PHE A 328 -32.28 -27.47 -52.14
N THR A 329 -32.57 -28.49 -52.95
CA THR A 329 -33.25 -28.31 -54.23
C THR A 329 -34.76 -28.35 -54.03
N LEU A 330 -35.47 -27.28 -54.41
CA LEU A 330 -36.92 -27.25 -54.58
C LEU A 330 -37.27 -27.59 -56.03
N ILE A 331 -38.24 -28.47 -56.25
CA ILE A 331 -38.70 -28.87 -57.58
C ILE A 331 -40.15 -28.39 -57.76
N ASN A 332 -40.37 -27.55 -58.77
CA ASN A 332 -41.71 -27.09 -59.17
C ASN A 332 -42.15 -27.80 -60.45
N ASP A 333 -43.31 -28.46 -60.39
CA ASP A 333 -43.87 -29.16 -61.56
C ASP A 333 -44.72 -28.27 -62.48
N GLY A 334 -45.09 -27.06 -62.01
CA GLY A 334 -45.95 -26.11 -62.71
C GLY A 334 -47.45 -26.27 -62.46
N LEU A 335 -47.87 -27.18 -61.56
CA LEU A 335 -49.27 -27.41 -61.20
C LEU A 335 -49.71 -26.49 -60.05
N GLY A 336 -49.91 -25.22 -60.40
CA GLY A 336 -50.30 -24.16 -59.45
C GLY A 336 -49.10 -23.37 -58.93
N LEU A 337 -49.38 -22.25 -58.28
CA LEU A 337 -48.35 -21.36 -57.72
C LEU A 337 -48.45 -21.38 -56.20
N ALA A 338 -47.35 -21.71 -55.53
CA ALA A 338 -47.17 -21.32 -54.13
C ALA A 338 -46.98 -19.80 -54.06
N ASP A 339 -47.86 -19.10 -53.34
CA ASP A 339 -47.73 -17.65 -53.14
C ASP A 339 -46.40 -17.33 -52.42
N SER A 340 -46.06 -18.16 -51.41
CA SER A 340 -44.72 -18.25 -50.84
C SER A 340 -44.44 -19.59 -50.16
N LEU A 341 -43.15 -19.92 -50.08
CA LEU A 341 -42.56 -20.97 -49.26
C LEU A 341 -41.92 -20.31 -48.03
N VAL A 342 -42.26 -20.76 -46.82
CA VAL A 342 -41.67 -20.24 -45.58
C VAL A 342 -41.00 -21.36 -44.81
N ILE A 343 -39.69 -21.25 -44.62
CA ILE A 343 -38.88 -22.14 -43.78
C ILE A 343 -38.77 -21.49 -42.41
N THR A 344 -39.08 -22.23 -41.33
CA THR A 344 -38.97 -21.75 -39.95
C THR A 344 -38.26 -22.78 -39.08
N ASP A 345 -37.22 -22.37 -38.36
CA ASP A 345 -36.47 -23.26 -37.47
C ASP A 345 -37.12 -23.44 -36.09
N ASN A 346 -36.53 -24.31 -35.27
CA ASN A 346 -36.94 -24.49 -33.87
C ASN A 346 -36.70 -23.27 -32.96
N ASN A 347 -35.98 -22.25 -33.43
CA ASN A 347 -35.71 -21.00 -32.72
C ASN A 347 -36.67 -19.87 -33.13
N LEU A 348 -37.64 -20.17 -34.01
CA LEU A 348 -38.61 -19.23 -34.60
C LEU A 348 -37.99 -18.17 -35.53
N VAL A 349 -36.80 -18.46 -36.08
CA VAL A 349 -36.23 -17.70 -37.21
C VAL A 349 -36.90 -18.22 -38.48
N SER A 350 -37.34 -17.31 -39.36
CA SER A 350 -38.00 -17.67 -40.62
C SER A 350 -37.33 -17.02 -41.84
N GLN A 351 -37.32 -17.75 -42.96
CA GLN A 351 -36.95 -17.24 -44.29
C GLN A 351 -38.09 -17.51 -45.28
N THR A 352 -38.40 -16.54 -46.14
CA THR A 352 -39.53 -16.59 -47.08
C THR A 352 -39.06 -16.45 -48.52
N TYR A 353 -39.53 -17.35 -49.38
CA TYR A 353 -39.26 -17.36 -50.82
C TYR A 353 -40.59 -17.23 -51.57
N ASN A 354 -40.69 -16.29 -52.52
CA ASN A 354 -41.98 -15.90 -53.12
C ASN A 354 -42.20 -16.56 -54.49
N ALA A 355 -43.46 -16.71 -54.91
CA ALA A 355 -43.88 -17.32 -56.18
C ALA A 355 -42.99 -16.97 -57.39
N ALA A 356 -42.71 -15.68 -57.60
CA ALA A 356 -41.93 -15.17 -58.73
C ALA A 356 -40.49 -15.73 -58.84
N SER A 357 -39.95 -16.31 -57.77
CA SER A 357 -38.67 -17.01 -57.75
C SER A 357 -38.73 -18.41 -58.41
N PHE A 358 -39.94 -18.96 -58.55
CA PHE A 358 -40.19 -20.36 -58.92
C PHE A 358 -41.26 -20.51 -60.02
N ASP A 359 -41.75 -19.42 -60.62
CA ASP A 359 -42.88 -19.37 -61.58
C ASP A 359 -42.68 -20.18 -62.90
N VAL A 360 -41.58 -20.92 -63.05
CA VAL A 360 -41.29 -21.78 -64.21
C VAL A 360 -41.12 -23.22 -63.74
N THR A 361 -41.61 -24.17 -64.53
CA THR A 361 -41.32 -25.60 -64.35
C THR A 361 -39.80 -25.86 -64.31
N GLY A 362 -39.32 -26.48 -63.23
CA GLY A 362 -37.89 -26.78 -63.07
C GLY A 362 -37.46 -27.01 -61.61
N SER A 363 -36.15 -27.15 -61.42
CA SER A 363 -35.49 -27.35 -60.13
C SER A 363 -34.68 -26.11 -59.74
N TYR A 364 -34.71 -25.73 -58.47
CA TYR A 364 -34.16 -24.48 -57.94
C TYR A 364 -33.38 -24.73 -56.63
N ARG A 365 -32.13 -24.28 -56.54
CA ARG A 365 -31.38 -24.30 -55.27
C ARG A 365 -31.91 -23.21 -54.33
N VAL A 366 -32.36 -23.60 -53.15
CA VAL A 366 -32.87 -22.74 -52.09
C VAL A 366 -31.80 -22.61 -51.01
N ASN A 367 -31.07 -21.50 -51.02
CA ASN A 367 -29.98 -21.24 -50.08
C ASN A 367 -30.53 -20.66 -48.77
N THR A 368 -30.13 -21.24 -47.65
CA THR A 368 -30.58 -20.92 -46.29
C THR A 368 -29.39 -20.60 -45.38
N SER A 369 -29.67 -20.06 -44.19
CA SER A 369 -28.64 -19.70 -43.21
C SER A 369 -29.07 -20.05 -41.78
N PHE A 370 -29.66 -21.22 -41.60
CA PHE A 370 -30.05 -21.73 -40.29
C PHE A 370 -28.90 -22.53 -39.70
N THR A 371 -28.41 -22.15 -38.53
CA THR A 371 -27.24 -22.75 -37.88
C THR A 371 -27.60 -23.33 -36.52
N GLU A 372 -26.99 -24.46 -36.15
CA GLU A 372 -27.20 -25.17 -34.88
C GLU A 372 -28.70 -25.46 -34.59
N ILE A 373 -29.46 -25.83 -35.62
CA ILE A 373 -30.89 -26.14 -35.51
C ILE A 373 -31.15 -27.63 -35.29
N LEU A 374 -32.19 -27.94 -34.53
CA LEU A 374 -32.69 -29.29 -34.26
C LEU A 374 -33.71 -29.74 -35.33
N TYR A 375 -34.48 -28.80 -35.88
CA TYR A 375 -35.37 -29.03 -37.02
C TYR A 375 -35.71 -27.73 -37.74
N ALA A 376 -36.08 -27.85 -39.01
CA ALA A 376 -36.73 -26.80 -39.78
C ALA A 376 -38.09 -27.30 -40.29
N ASP A 377 -39.11 -26.45 -40.20
CA ASP A 377 -40.43 -26.65 -40.79
C ASP A 377 -40.51 -25.84 -42.09
N ILE A 378 -40.58 -26.50 -43.24
CA ILE A 378 -40.93 -25.85 -44.51
C ILE A 378 -42.44 -25.85 -44.66
N THR A 379 -43.02 -24.68 -44.92
CA THR A 379 -44.46 -24.47 -45.00
C THR A 379 -44.86 -23.77 -46.30
N SER A 380 -45.98 -24.19 -46.89
CA SER A 380 -46.60 -23.50 -48.04
C SER A 380 -47.72 -22.58 -47.55
N THR A 381 -47.78 -21.34 -48.05
CA THR A 381 -48.87 -20.42 -47.70
C THR A 381 -50.15 -20.64 -48.52
N THR A 382 -50.17 -21.57 -49.46
CA THR A 382 -51.34 -21.91 -50.30
C THR A 382 -51.59 -23.42 -50.38
N PRO A 383 -52.82 -23.89 -50.12
CA PRO A 383 -53.17 -25.31 -50.24
C PRO A 383 -53.30 -25.75 -51.71
N ASN A 384 -53.11 -27.05 -51.98
CA ASN A 384 -53.12 -27.69 -53.31
C ASN A 384 -51.94 -27.33 -54.22
N PHE A 385 -50.79 -26.97 -53.66
CA PHE A 385 -49.53 -26.88 -54.41
C PHE A 385 -48.81 -28.25 -54.39
N MET A 386 -48.29 -28.70 -55.53
CA MET A 386 -47.36 -29.84 -55.59
C MET A 386 -45.92 -29.33 -55.61
N TRP A 387 -45.08 -29.94 -54.76
CA TRP A 387 -43.71 -29.51 -54.54
C TRP A 387 -42.85 -30.74 -54.25
N GLY A 388 -41.70 -30.79 -54.91
CA GLY A 388 -40.65 -31.77 -54.68
C GLY A 388 -39.46 -31.17 -53.96
N PHE A 389 -38.71 -32.02 -53.28
CA PHE A 389 -37.41 -31.67 -52.69
C PHE A 389 -36.35 -32.68 -53.10
N ASP A 390 -35.11 -32.22 -53.16
CA ASP A 390 -33.93 -33.07 -53.29
C ASP A 390 -32.68 -32.40 -52.70
N ASN A 391 -31.57 -33.12 -52.63
CA ASN A 391 -30.22 -32.62 -52.34
C ASN A 391 -30.14 -31.65 -51.14
N PHE A 392 -30.48 -32.11 -49.93
CA PHE A 392 -30.34 -31.30 -48.72
C PHE A 392 -28.87 -31.21 -48.28
N ASP A 393 -28.33 -30.00 -48.19
CA ASP A 393 -26.96 -29.73 -47.77
C ASP A 393 -26.92 -29.34 -46.29
N LEU A 394 -26.46 -30.28 -45.47
CA LEU A 394 -26.45 -30.18 -44.00
C LEU A 394 -25.02 -30.20 -43.46
N ASN A 395 -24.65 -29.13 -42.75
CA ASN A 395 -23.33 -28.95 -42.16
C ASN A 395 -23.36 -29.02 -40.63
N ASN A 396 -22.18 -29.02 -39.99
CA ASN A 396 -22.00 -28.96 -38.53
C ASN A 396 -22.89 -29.96 -37.73
N ILE A 397 -23.03 -31.19 -38.26
CA ILE A 397 -23.91 -32.20 -37.68
C ILE A 397 -23.31 -32.74 -36.38
N THR A 398 -23.92 -32.35 -35.26
CA THR A 398 -23.40 -32.59 -33.90
C THR A 398 -24.50 -33.10 -32.97
N LEU A 399 -24.13 -33.65 -31.81
CA LEU A 399 -25.09 -33.90 -30.73
C LEU A 399 -25.26 -32.62 -29.89
N PRO A 400 -26.47 -32.30 -29.40
CA PRO A 400 -26.65 -31.19 -28.47
C PRO A 400 -25.77 -31.35 -27.23
N ASP A 401 -25.10 -30.30 -26.81
CA ASP A 401 -24.34 -30.34 -25.56
C ASP A 401 -25.29 -30.41 -24.36
N THR A 402 -25.03 -31.39 -23.49
CA THR A 402 -25.79 -31.69 -22.27
C THR A 402 -24.91 -31.63 -21.03
N THR A 403 -23.65 -31.25 -21.19
CA THR A 403 -22.67 -31.09 -20.12
C THR A 403 -22.98 -29.79 -19.39
N ALA A 404 -23.18 -29.86 -18.07
CA ALA A 404 -23.39 -28.65 -17.28
C ALA A 404 -22.05 -28.10 -16.79
N PRO A 405 -21.79 -26.79 -16.90
CA PRO A 405 -20.58 -26.18 -16.33
C PRO A 405 -20.45 -26.46 -14.84
N THR A 406 -19.25 -26.81 -14.38
CA THR A 406 -18.97 -27.11 -12.96
C THR A 406 -17.89 -26.18 -12.42
N VAL A 407 -17.99 -25.76 -11.15
CA VAL A 407 -16.90 -24.98 -10.52
C VAL A 407 -15.70 -25.89 -10.27
N THR A 408 -14.56 -25.56 -10.87
CA THR A 408 -13.30 -26.31 -10.76
C THR A 408 -12.43 -25.81 -9.61
N SER A 409 -12.44 -24.50 -9.35
CA SER A 409 -11.70 -23.88 -8.24
C SER A 409 -12.15 -22.44 -7.95
N VAL A 410 -11.82 -21.96 -6.75
CA VAL A 410 -11.88 -20.54 -6.39
C VAL A 410 -10.48 -20.05 -6.04
N SER A 411 -10.10 -18.89 -6.56
CA SER A 411 -8.77 -18.28 -6.35
C SER A 411 -8.90 -16.75 -6.28
N SER A 412 -7.78 -16.04 -6.38
CA SER A 412 -7.77 -14.58 -6.49
C SER A 412 -6.68 -14.14 -7.49
N SER A 413 -6.90 -12.99 -8.15
CA SER A 413 -5.86 -12.27 -8.87
C SER A 413 -5.06 -11.32 -7.97
N THR A 414 -5.61 -11.00 -6.79
CA THR A 414 -4.89 -10.27 -5.73
C THR A 414 -3.75 -11.13 -5.18
N SER A 415 -2.61 -10.50 -4.92
CA SER A 415 -1.45 -11.14 -4.29
C SER A 415 -1.75 -11.62 -2.87
N ASN A 416 -0.97 -12.57 -2.37
CA ASN A 416 -1.02 -12.93 -0.94
C ASN A 416 -0.56 -11.75 -0.08
N GLY A 417 -1.18 -11.55 1.09
CA GLY A 417 -0.86 -10.46 2.00
C GLY A 417 -1.96 -10.13 2.99
N THR A 418 -1.76 -9.08 3.78
CA THR A 418 -2.76 -8.54 4.71
C THR A 418 -3.46 -7.32 4.12
N TYR A 419 -4.79 -7.33 4.17
CA TYR A 419 -5.66 -6.32 3.57
C TYR A 419 -6.46 -5.59 4.63
N LYS A 420 -6.21 -4.29 4.72
CA LYS A 420 -6.87 -3.37 5.64
C LYS A 420 -8.21 -2.84 5.12
N THR A 421 -8.95 -2.11 5.96
CA THR A 421 -10.17 -1.40 5.57
C THR A 421 -9.98 -0.57 4.29
N GLY A 422 -10.89 -0.74 3.32
CA GLY A 422 -10.83 -0.12 1.99
C GLY A 422 -9.92 -0.84 0.99
N GLY A 423 -9.22 -1.91 1.39
CA GLY A 423 -8.47 -2.78 0.48
C GLY A 423 -9.40 -3.53 -0.45
N LEU A 424 -8.98 -3.67 -1.72
CA LEU A 424 -9.71 -4.41 -2.75
C LEU A 424 -9.11 -5.81 -2.93
N ILE A 425 -9.97 -6.83 -2.92
CA ILE A 425 -9.63 -8.24 -3.19
C ILE A 425 -10.52 -8.74 -4.33
N SER A 426 -9.88 -9.19 -5.40
CA SER A 426 -10.53 -9.71 -6.62
C SER A 426 -10.55 -11.24 -6.59
N VAL A 427 -11.66 -11.82 -6.14
CA VAL A 427 -11.89 -13.27 -6.05
C VAL A 427 -12.33 -13.81 -7.42
N GLN A 428 -11.81 -14.95 -7.85
CA GLN A 428 -12.08 -15.56 -9.15
C GLN A 428 -12.66 -16.97 -8.94
N VAL A 429 -13.85 -17.22 -9.49
CA VAL A 429 -14.49 -18.54 -9.53
C VAL A 429 -14.29 -19.11 -10.93
N ASN A 430 -13.59 -20.23 -11.03
CA ASN A 430 -13.25 -20.88 -12.28
C ASN A 430 -14.22 -22.05 -12.55
N PHE A 431 -14.69 -22.17 -13.78
CA PHE A 431 -15.59 -23.21 -14.26
C PHE A 431 -14.85 -24.21 -15.18
N SER A 432 -15.51 -25.32 -15.54
CA SER A 432 -15.02 -26.32 -16.50
C SER A 432 -14.94 -25.78 -17.94
N GLU A 433 -15.72 -24.76 -18.24
CA GLU A 433 -15.96 -24.20 -19.57
C GLU A 433 -16.48 -22.76 -19.45
N SER A 434 -16.72 -22.09 -20.58
CA SER A 434 -17.21 -20.71 -20.60
C SER A 434 -18.67 -20.59 -20.15
N VAL A 435 -18.95 -19.60 -19.28
CA VAL A 435 -20.30 -19.35 -18.76
C VAL A 435 -20.79 -17.94 -19.02
N PHE A 436 -22.06 -17.81 -19.38
CA PHE A 436 -22.82 -16.59 -19.58
C PHE A 436 -23.68 -16.28 -18.36
N VAL A 437 -23.64 -15.02 -17.92
CA VAL A 437 -24.25 -14.57 -16.68
C VAL A 437 -25.38 -13.58 -16.95
N THR A 438 -26.55 -13.81 -16.34
CA THR A 438 -27.60 -12.80 -16.23
C THR A 438 -27.80 -12.42 -14.76
N GLY A 439 -28.35 -11.22 -14.50
CA GLY A 439 -28.52 -10.71 -13.14
C GLY A 439 -27.19 -10.39 -12.43
N THR A 440 -27.19 -10.43 -11.10
CA THR A 440 -26.00 -10.15 -10.27
C THR A 440 -25.79 -11.25 -9.24
N PRO A 441 -25.18 -12.40 -9.62
CA PRO A 441 -24.78 -13.43 -8.67
C PRO A 441 -23.90 -12.88 -7.55
N GLN A 442 -23.96 -13.53 -6.39
CA GLN A 442 -23.22 -13.15 -5.20
C GLN A 442 -22.41 -14.33 -4.66
N LEU A 443 -21.21 -14.05 -4.16
CA LEU A 443 -20.38 -14.98 -3.39
C LEU A 443 -20.30 -14.47 -1.95
N THR A 444 -20.65 -15.29 -0.96
CA THR A 444 -20.56 -14.89 0.45
C THR A 444 -19.23 -15.32 1.07
N LEU A 445 -18.44 -14.32 1.47
CA LEU A 445 -17.12 -14.49 2.08
C LEU A 445 -17.22 -14.54 3.62
N GLU A 446 -16.42 -15.42 4.22
CA GLU A 446 -16.24 -15.54 5.67
C GLU A 446 -15.28 -14.44 6.14
N THR A 447 -15.85 -13.42 6.77
CA THR A 447 -15.17 -12.17 7.16
C THR A 447 -15.28 -11.88 8.66
N GLY A 448 -15.55 -12.91 9.47
CA GLY A 448 -15.50 -12.86 10.92
C GLY A 448 -16.89 -12.75 11.55
N THR A 449 -17.18 -11.66 12.25
CA THR A 449 -18.48 -11.54 12.94
C THR A 449 -19.66 -11.19 12.03
N ILE A 450 -19.37 -10.66 10.83
CA ILE A 450 -20.33 -10.31 9.80
C ILE A 450 -19.75 -10.75 8.46
N ASP A 451 -20.42 -11.69 7.80
CA ASP A 451 -20.07 -12.17 6.46
C ASP A 451 -20.40 -11.14 5.38
N ARG A 452 -19.56 -11.04 4.36
CA ARG A 452 -19.78 -10.14 3.22
C ARG A 452 -20.21 -10.93 1.99
N ALA A 453 -21.46 -10.73 1.58
CA ALA A 453 -21.91 -11.10 0.24
C ALA A 453 -21.36 -10.08 -0.77
N VAL A 454 -20.53 -10.55 -1.70
CA VAL A 454 -19.88 -9.72 -2.72
C VAL A 454 -20.48 -10.00 -4.10
N ASN A 455 -20.76 -8.93 -4.83
CA ASN A 455 -21.40 -9.00 -6.14
C ASN A 455 -20.41 -9.39 -7.24
N TYR A 456 -20.93 -10.05 -8.27
CA TYR A 456 -20.28 -10.27 -9.56
C TYR A 456 -20.25 -8.97 -10.41
N PRO A 457 -19.06 -8.42 -10.76
CA PRO A 457 -18.90 -7.38 -11.79
C PRO A 457 -18.62 -7.89 -13.22
N SER A 458 -17.86 -8.99 -13.42
CA SER A 458 -17.29 -9.30 -14.74
C SER A 458 -16.81 -10.75 -14.92
N GLY A 459 -16.88 -11.28 -16.15
CA GLY A 459 -16.40 -12.63 -16.51
C GLY A 459 -17.30 -13.42 -17.47
N SER A 460 -18.52 -12.95 -17.73
CA SER A 460 -19.48 -13.58 -18.65
C SER A 460 -18.90 -13.79 -20.06
N GLY A 461 -19.15 -14.96 -20.64
CA GLY A 461 -18.55 -15.42 -21.91
C GLY A 461 -17.17 -16.06 -21.73
N THR A 462 -16.70 -16.25 -20.49
CA THR A 462 -15.43 -16.90 -20.17
C THR A 462 -15.61 -17.96 -19.09
N SER A 463 -14.59 -18.80 -18.87
CA SER A 463 -14.59 -19.80 -17.80
C SER A 463 -14.26 -19.24 -16.41
N THR A 464 -14.07 -17.93 -16.25
CA THR A 464 -13.69 -17.31 -14.97
C THR A 464 -14.59 -16.13 -14.62
N LEU A 465 -15.38 -16.26 -13.55
CA LEU A 465 -16.18 -15.18 -13.02
C LEU A 465 -15.43 -14.45 -11.90
N THR A 466 -15.26 -13.14 -12.03
CA THR A 466 -14.59 -12.30 -11.03
C THR A 466 -15.60 -11.63 -10.11
N PHE A 467 -15.30 -11.61 -8.82
CA PHE A 467 -16.04 -11.00 -7.72
C PHE A 467 -15.12 -10.00 -7.01
N THR A 468 -15.61 -8.79 -6.71
CA THR A 468 -14.79 -7.75 -6.05
C THR A 468 -15.26 -7.52 -4.63
N TYR A 469 -14.41 -7.89 -3.68
CA TYR A 469 -14.56 -7.59 -2.27
C TYR A 469 -13.81 -6.30 -1.91
N THR A 470 -14.48 -5.40 -1.17
CA THR A 470 -13.83 -4.27 -0.50
C THR A 470 -13.90 -4.52 1.01
N VAL A 471 -12.75 -4.61 1.67
CA VAL A 471 -12.67 -4.83 3.12
C VAL A 471 -13.38 -3.71 3.87
N GLN A 472 -14.36 -4.06 4.70
CA GLN A 472 -15.12 -3.11 5.50
C GLN A 472 -14.59 -3.03 6.94
N ALA A 473 -14.96 -1.97 7.65
CA ALA A 473 -14.52 -1.79 9.03
C ALA A 473 -15.09 -2.89 9.94
N GLY A 474 -14.21 -3.54 10.70
CA GLY A 474 -14.52 -4.68 11.56
C GLY A 474 -14.49 -6.06 10.88
N ASP A 475 -14.28 -6.13 9.57
CA ASP A 475 -14.06 -7.40 8.87
C ASP A 475 -12.72 -7.99 9.31
N THR A 476 -12.69 -9.28 9.69
CA THR A 476 -11.45 -9.95 10.13
C THR A 476 -11.44 -11.39 9.65
N SER A 477 -10.34 -11.81 9.03
CA SER A 477 -10.11 -13.21 8.68
C SER A 477 -8.62 -13.52 8.66
N ALA A 478 -8.23 -14.61 9.32
CA ALA A 478 -6.84 -15.08 9.35
C ALA A 478 -6.42 -15.67 8.00
N ASP A 479 -7.38 -16.17 7.22
CA ASP A 479 -7.22 -16.62 5.84
C ASP A 479 -8.60 -16.60 5.16
N LEU A 480 -8.78 -15.72 4.18
CA LEU A 480 -10.08 -15.42 3.58
C LEU A 480 -10.57 -16.58 2.72
N ASP A 481 -11.71 -17.15 3.08
CA ASP A 481 -12.44 -18.14 2.27
C ASP A 481 -13.92 -17.75 2.17
N TYR A 482 -14.72 -18.57 1.49
CA TYR A 482 -16.18 -18.42 1.45
C TYR A 482 -16.88 -19.30 2.50
N ILE A 483 -18.09 -18.91 2.91
CA ILE A 483 -18.76 -19.48 4.10
C ILE A 483 -19.11 -20.98 3.97
N SER A 484 -19.30 -21.51 2.76
CA SER A 484 -19.68 -22.91 2.52
C SER A 484 -19.56 -23.32 1.05
N THR A 485 -19.69 -24.62 0.77
CA THR A 485 -19.79 -25.17 -0.60
C THR A 485 -20.97 -24.62 -1.42
N SER A 486 -21.91 -23.91 -0.78
CA SER A 486 -23.08 -23.28 -1.41
C SER A 486 -23.05 -21.75 -1.31
N ALA A 487 -21.88 -21.15 -1.09
CA ALA A 487 -21.74 -19.70 -0.89
C ALA A 487 -21.93 -18.87 -2.18
N LEU A 488 -21.89 -19.51 -3.35
CA LEU A 488 -22.20 -18.89 -4.64
C LEU A 488 -23.70 -19.00 -4.93
N ALA A 489 -24.40 -17.86 -4.98
CA ALA A 489 -25.84 -17.78 -5.18
C ALA A 489 -26.20 -16.92 -6.41
N LEU A 490 -27.22 -17.35 -7.16
CA LEU A 490 -27.64 -16.67 -8.40
C LEU A 490 -28.26 -15.28 -8.18
N ASN A 491 -28.86 -15.03 -7.00
CA ASN A 491 -29.50 -13.75 -6.67
C ASN A 491 -30.45 -13.22 -7.77
N GLY A 492 -31.35 -14.09 -8.24
CA GLY A 492 -32.31 -13.79 -9.33
C GLY A 492 -31.73 -13.82 -10.74
N GLY A 493 -30.43 -14.06 -10.90
CA GLY A 493 -29.74 -14.24 -12.16
C GLY A 493 -29.67 -15.70 -12.65
N THR A 494 -28.83 -15.94 -13.65
CA THR A 494 -28.47 -17.28 -14.17
C THR A 494 -26.97 -17.36 -14.45
N ILE A 495 -26.41 -18.57 -14.41
CA ILE A 495 -25.08 -18.90 -14.91
C ILE A 495 -25.24 -20.16 -15.77
N LYS A 496 -24.91 -20.05 -17.07
CA LYS A 496 -25.16 -21.10 -18.08
C LYS A 496 -24.03 -21.17 -19.11
N ASP A 497 -23.88 -22.27 -19.83
CA ASP A 497 -23.07 -22.31 -21.07
C ASP A 497 -23.82 -21.68 -22.27
N THR A 498 -23.25 -21.82 -23.48
CA THR A 498 -23.87 -21.43 -24.76
C THR A 498 -25.12 -22.28 -25.09
N ALA A 499 -25.08 -23.59 -24.80
CA ALA A 499 -26.17 -24.53 -25.07
C ALA A 499 -27.39 -24.33 -24.15
N GLY A 500 -27.23 -23.56 -23.07
CA GLY A 500 -28.26 -23.19 -22.11
C GLY A 500 -28.33 -24.07 -20.86
N ASN A 501 -27.37 -25.00 -20.63
CA ASN A 501 -27.32 -25.83 -19.44
C ASN A 501 -26.98 -24.98 -18.21
N ASN A 502 -27.62 -25.27 -17.06
CA ASN A 502 -27.38 -24.50 -15.84
C ASN A 502 -26.10 -24.97 -15.14
N ALA A 503 -25.24 -24.04 -14.77
CA ALA A 503 -23.99 -24.36 -14.07
C ALA A 503 -24.24 -24.95 -12.66
N THR A 504 -23.46 -25.96 -12.30
CA THR A 504 -23.37 -26.54 -10.96
C THR A 504 -22.51 -25.64 -10.07
N LEU A 505 -23.17 -24.91 -9.16
CA LEU A 505 -22.54 -23.87 -8.33
C LEU A 505 -21.83 -24.38 -7.06
N THR A 506 -21.70 -25.70 -6.91
CA THR A 506 -21.08 -26.31 -5.73
C THR A 506 -19.58 -26.00 -5.71
N LEU A 507 -19.15 -25.21 -4.73
CA LEU A 507 -17.74 -24.88 -4.50
C LEU A 507 -17.03 -26.02 -3.77
N ALA A 508 -15.69 -26.03 -3.80
CA ALA A 508 -14.88 -26.90 -2.95
C ALA A 508 -15.18 -26.63 -1.46
N THR A 509 -14.89 -27.58 -0.57
CA THR A 509 -15.02 -27.34 0.88
C THR A 509 -14.01 -26.27 1.32
N PRO A 510 -14.40 -25.25 2.11
CA PRO A 510 -13.45 -24.24 2.61
C PRO A 510 -12.22 -24.85 3.29
N ALA A 511 -11.08 -24.18 3.15
CA ALA A 511 -9.74 -24.65 3.55
C ALA A 511 -9.32 -26.03 3.00
N THR A 512 -9.88 -26.49 1.86
CA THR A 512 -9.44 -27.71 1.16
C THR A 512 -9.01 -27.41 -0.28
N ALA A 513 -8.33 -28.35 -0.93
CA ALA A 513 -7.84 -28.17 -2.29
C ALA A 513 -8.93 -27.59 -3.21
N ASN A 514 -8.56 -26.58 -4.00
CA ASN A 514 -9.42 -25.79 -4.88
C ASN A 514 -10.33 -24.74 -4.19
N SER A 515 -10.34 -24.61 -2.85
CA SER A 515 -10.98 -23.47 -2.14
C SER A 515 -10.12 -22.21 -2.19
N LEU A 516 -10.69 -21.06 -1.79
CA LEU A 516 -9.96 -19.78 -1.83
C LEU A 516 -8.77 -19.78 -0.86
N GLY A 517 -8.98 -20.15 0.41
CA GLY A 517 -7.93 -20.20 1.43
C GLY A 517 -6.85 -21.26 1.13
N SER A 518 -7.21 -22.38 0.49
CA SER A 518 -6.21 -23.34 0.02
C SER A 518 -5.37 -22.83 -1.16
N ASN A 519 -5.87 -21.87 -1.94
CA ASN A 519 -5.23 -21.38 -3.17
C ASN A 519 -4.52 -20.03 -3.01
N LYS A 520 -4.85 -19.26 -1.96
CA LYS A 520 -4.31 -17.92 -1.69
C LYS A 520 -4.29 -17.67 -0.18
N ALA A 521 -3.19 -17.07 0.29
CA ALA A 521 -3.03 -16.64 1.68
C ALA A 521 -3.42 -15.17 1.80
N LEU A 522 -4.70 -14.91 2.08
CA LEU A 522 -5.31 -13.58 2.11
C LEU A 522 -5.78 -13.26 3.52
N VAL A 523 -4.99 -12.52 4.27
CA VAL A 523 -5.37 -12.07 5.61
C VAL A 523 -6.20 -10.80 5.49
N VAL A 524 -7.33 -10.73 6.19
CA VAL A 524 -8.19 -9.54 6.26
C VAL A 524 -8.13 -8.98 7.67
N ASP A 525 -7.80 -7.69 7.77
CA ASP A 525 -7.76 -6.97 9.04
C ASP A 525 -8.34 -5.56 8.88
N GLY A 526 -9.67 -5.47 8.93
CA GLY A 526 -10.42 -4.23 8.94
C GLY A 526 -10.62 -3.62 10.33
N THR A 527 -9.91 -4.08 11.36
CA THR A 527 -10.06 -3.53 12.72
C THR A 527 -9.07 -2.39 12.92
N ALA A 528 -9.57 -1.19 13.21
CA ALA A 528 -8.72 -0.04 13.52
C ALA A 528 -8.36 -0.02 15.02
N PRO A 529 -7.08 0.22 15.39
CA PRO A 529 -6.68 0.33 16.79
C PRO A 529 -7.37 1.50 17.48
N ALA A 530 -7.97 1.26 18.65
CA ALA A 530 -8.63 2.29 19.44
C ALA A 530 -7.90 2.54 20.76
N ILE A 531 -7.80 3.80 21.18
CA ILE A 531 -7.27 4.14 22.52
C ILE A 531 -8.26 3.65 23.58
N THR A 532 -7.78 2.83 24.52
CA THR A 532 -8.59 2.24 25.59
C THR A 532 -8.47 3.01 26.91
N SER A 533 -7.28 3.56 27.20
CA SER A 533 -6.98 4.29 28.43
C SER A 533 -5.78 5.22 28.29
N VAL A 534 -5.71 6.23 29.16
CA VAL A 534 -4.53 7.11 29.30
C VAL A 534 -4.08 7.16 30.75
N SER A 535 -2.88 6.69 31.02
CA SER A 535 -2.17 6.91 32.28
C SER A 535 -1.52 8.29 32.27
N VAL A 536 -1.77 9.06 33.34
CA VAL A 536 -1.31 10.45 33.51
C VAL A 536 -0.15 10.50 34.53
N PRO A 537 0.57 11.64 34.64
CA PRO A 537 1.62 11.82 35.65
C PRO A 537 1.12 11.59 37.08
N ALA A 538 2.03 11.27 38.00
CA ALA A 538 1.69 11.14 39.40
C ALA A 538 1.24 12.49 40.00
N ASN A 539 0.38 12.47 41.01
CA ASN A 539 -0.02 13.69 41.70
C ASN A 539 1.18 14.31 42.43
N SER A 540 1.55 15.53 42.05
CA SER A 540 2.65 16.32 42.61
C SER A 540 2.55 17.76 42.09
N THR A 541 3.30 18.68 42.69
CA THR A 541 3.65 19.97 42.07
C THR A 541 4.92 19.79 41.25
N TYR A 542 4.89 20.17 39.97
CA TYR A 542 5.98 20.03 39.03
C TYR A 542 6.61 21.40 38.74
N VAL A 543 7.93 21.51 38.96
CA VAL A 543 8.73 22.73 38.73
C VAL A 543 9.35 22.76 37.33
N ALA A 544 9.98 23.88 36.94
CA ALA A 544 10.68 23.99 35.65
C ALA A 544 11.63 22.81 35.38
N GLY A 545 11.68 22.34 34.14
CA GLY A 545 12.47 21.17 33.73
C GLY A 545 11.90 19.80 34.12
N SER A 546 10.86 19.74 34.95
CA SER A 546 10.22 18.48 35.32
C SER A 546 9.44 17.86 34.15
N ASN A 547 9.30 16.53 34.14
CA ASN A 547 8.60 15.80 33.07
C ASN A 547 7.19 15.36 33.49
N LEU A 548 6.20 15.78 32.71
CA LEU A 548 4.84 15.24 32.71
C LEU A 548 4.79 14.11 31.67
N ASP A 549 4.95 12.87 32.14
CA ASP A 549 4.90 11.66 31.33
C ASP A 549 3.50 11.05 31.29
N PHE A 550 3.03 10.74 30.09
CA PHE A 550 1.75 10.11 29.81
C PHE A 550 1.96 8.80 29.04
N THR A 551 1.15 7.78 29.33
CA THR A 551 1.12 6.53 28.54
C THR A 551 -0.28 6.30 27.99
N VAL A 552 -0.41 6.29 26.67
CA VAL A 552 -1.66 6.04 25.94
C VAL A 552 -1.70 4.58 25.52
N ASN A 553 -2.70 3.84 25.97
CA ASN A 553 -2.85 2.42 25.68
C ASN A 553 -3.89 2.21 24.56
N PHE A 554 -3.54 1.42 23.55
CA PHE A 554 -4.39 1.02 22.43
C PHE A 554 -4.94 -0.39 22.61
N SER A 555 -5.96 -0.76 21.83
CA SER A 555 -6.55 -2.11 21.79
C SER A 555 -5.55 -3.18 21.32
N GLU A 556 -4.55 -2.78 20.55
CA GLU A 556 -3.54 -3.62 19.91
C GLU A 556 -2.25 -2.84 19.66
N ALA A 557 -1.25 -3.45 19.01
CA ALA A 557 0.04 -2.83 18.76
C ALA A 557 -0.01 -1.82 17.61
N VAL A 558 0.55 -0.62 17.82
CA VAL A 558 0.58 0.45 16.81
C VAL A 558 2.00 0.90 16.48
N SER A 559 2.24 1.12 15.19
CA SER A 559 3.43 1.73 14.62
C SER A 559 3.22 3.24 14.43
N VAL A 560 4.23 4.02 14.82
CA VAL A 560 4.26 5.48 14.70
C VAL A 560 5.28 5.89 13.65
N ASN A 561 4.83 6.63 12.62
CA ASN A 561 5.71 7.25 11.63
C ASN A 561 5.75 8.76 11.88
N THR A 562 6.94 9.30 12.17
CA THR A 562 7.18 10.72 12.46
C THR A 562 7.76 11.51 11.28
N GLY A 563 7.88 10.90 10.10
CA GLY A 563 8.54 11.51 8.93
C GLY A 563 7.84 12.74 8.36
N GLY A 564 6.52 12.85 8.53
CA GLY A 564 5.74 14.06 8.21
C GLY A 564 5.59 15.03 9.40
N GLY A 565 6.12 14.68 10.56
CA GLY A 565 6.01 15.42 11.82
C GLY A 565 5.66 14.51 13.01
N THR A 566 5.87 15.01 14.23
CA THR A 566 5.77 14.21 15.47
C THR A 566 4.40 14.36 16.12
N PRO A 567 3.64 13.26 16.34
CA PRO A 567 2.38 13.31 17.06
C PRO A 567 2.51 13.87 18.48
N TYR A 568 1.47 14.52 18.97
CA TYR A 568 1.42 15.08 20.33
C TYR A 568 0.01 15.03 20.93
N MET A 569 -0.07 15.14 22.25
CA MET A 569 -1.30 15.47 22.97
C MET A 569 -1.24 16.92 23.46
N SER A 570 -2.36 17.63 23.37
CA SER A 570 -2.47 18.97 23.95
C SER A 570 -2.61 18.87 25.47
N VAL A 571 -1.90 19.72 26.21
CA VAL A 571 -2.06 19.92 27.66
C VAL A 571 -2.33 21.41 27.87
N THR A 572 -3.38 21.76 28.59
CA THR A 572 -3.72 23.14 28.95
C THR A 572 -3.29 23.41 30.38
N LEU A 573 -2.69 24.57 30.59
CA LEU A 573 -2.21 25.09 31.88
C LEU A 573 -2.91 26.42 32.21
N ASP A 574 -3.13 26.74 33.50
CA ASP A 574 -3.64 28.06 33.93
C ASP A 574 -2.81 29.22 33.36
N THR A 575 -1.48 29.10 33.43
CA THR A 575 -0.51 30.03 32.84
C THR A 575 0.45 29.24 31.96
N GLY A 576 0.62 29.71 30.71
CA GLY A 576 1.33 29.00 29.64
C GLY A 576 0.41 28.57 28.49
N GLY A 577 -0.91 28.53 28.72
CA GLY A 577 -1.91 28.22 27.69
C GLY A 577 -1.90 26.74 27.30
N VAL A 578 -2.03 26.45 25.99
CA VAL A 578 -2.01 25.07 25.48
C VAL A 578 -0.61 24.70 25.00
N VAL A 579 0.02 23.75 25.68
CA VAL A 579 1.34 23.18 25.38
C VAL A 579 1.21 21.78 24.78
N GLN A 580 2.31 21.25 24.24
CA GLN A 580 2.33 19.96 23.54
C GLN A 580 3.12 18.89 24.31
N ALA A 581 2.44 17.86 24.80
CA ALA A 581 3.07 16.62 25.24
C ALA A 581 3.41 15.80 23.99
N ALA A 582 4.64 15.92 23.50
CA ALA A 582 5.08 15.29 22.26
C ALA A 582 5.40 13.80 22.44
N TYR A 583 5.19 13.01 21.39
CA TYR A 583 5.53 11.60 21.33
C TYR A 583 7.02 11.34 21.68
N ARG A 584 7.30 10.20 22.32
CA ARG A 584 8.64 9.79 22.75
C ARG A 584 9.00 8.37 22.36
N ALA A 585 8.15 7.39 22.66
CA ALA A 585 8.48 5.97 22.52
C ALA A 585 7.23 5.07 22.45
N GLY A 586 7.42 3.77 22.13
CA GLY A 586 6.37 2.75 22.17
C GLY A 586 5.87 2.24 20.81
N SER A 587 6.43 2.73 19.70
CA SER A 587 6.10 2.24 18.35
C SER A 587 6.37 0.73 18.23
N GLY A 588 5.44 0.00 17.61
CA GLY A 588 5.43 -1.47 17.56
C GLY A 588 4.85 -2.13 18.82
N SER A 589 4.22 -1.38 19.71
CA SER A 589 3.55 -1.88 20.92
C SER A 589 2.18 -1.23 21.11
N SER A 590 1.38 -1.74 22.05
CA SER A 590 0.07 -1.17 22.38
C SER A 590 0.13 0.01 23.36
N ALA A 591 1.32 0.48 23.76
CA ALA A 591 1.48 1.57 24.73
C ALA A 591 2.43 2.65 24.18
N LEU A 592 1.88 3.82 23.86
CA LEU A 592 2.64 4.97 23.37
C LEU A 592 2.93 5.97 24.49
N GLN A 593 4.18 6.40 24.60
CA GLN A 593 4.64 7.37 25.60
C GLN A 593 4.70 8.77 25.00
N PHE A 594 4.14 9.74 25.73
CA PHE A 594 4.14 11.16 25.41
C PHE A 594 4.69 11.96 26.61
N ARG A 595 5.42 13.04 26.35
CA ARG A 595 6.03 13.86 27.40
C ARG A 595 5.86 15.35 27.12
N TYR A 596 5.37 16.08 28.12
CA TYR A 596 5.64 17.50 28.24
C TYR A 596 6.76 17.73 29.27
N THR A 597 7.69 18.64 28.98
CA THR A 597 8.71 19.09 29.94
C THR A 597 8.36 20.52 30.32
N VAL A 598 8.17 20.76 31.62
CA VAL A 598 7.65 22.02 32.15
C VAL A 598 8.59 23.18 31.82
N ALA A 599 8.10 24.18 31.09
CA ALA A 599 8.82 25.42 30.86
C ALA A 599 8.72 26.35 32.07
N SER A 600 9.75 27.18 32.28
CA SER A 600 9.72 28.25 33.29
C SER A 600 8.61 29.27 33.00
N GLY A 601 7.98 29.78 34.05
CA GLY A 601 6.84 30.70 33.99
C GLY A 601 5.48 30.03 33.79
N ASN A 602 5.43 28.71 33.60
CA ASN A 602 4.17 27.98 33.59
C ASN A 602 3.62 27.79 35.02
N VAL A 603 2.30 27.86 35.15
CA VAL A 603 1.59 27.59 36.41
C VAL A 603 0.31 26.82 36.09
N ASP A 604 -0.03 25.86 36.94
CA ASP A 604 -1.35 25.25 37.00
C ASP A 604 -1.64 24.85 38.45
N ALA A 605 -2.54 25.58 39.09
CA ALA A 605 -2.82 25.45 40.51
C ALA A 605 -4.06 24.59 40.80
N ASN A 606 -4.83 24.20 39.77
CA ASN A 606 -6.05 23.41 39.90
C ASN A 606 -5.98 22.01 39.25
N GLY A 607 -4.91 21.76 38.49
CA GLY A 607 -4.57 20.50 37.85
C GLY A 607 -4.75 20.55 36.34
N ILE A 608 -3.70 20.16 35.61
CA ILE A 608 -3.62 20.27 34.15
C ILE A 608 -4.87 19.69 33.45
N SER A 609 -5.25 20.25 32.30
CA SER A 609 -6.27 19.64 31.43
C SER A 609 -5.63 18.98 30.21
N ILE A 610 -6.11 17.82 29.79
CA ILE A 610 -5.62 17.11 28.58
C ILE A 610 -6.65 17.26 27.45
N GLY A 611 -6.18 17.46 26.22
CA GLY A 611 -7.02 17.48 25.02
C GLY A 611 -7.73 16.15 24.75
N SER A 612 -8.81 16.17 23.97
CA SER A 612 -9.66 14.99 23.72
C SER A 612 -9.08 13.97 22.74
N SER A 613 -7.94 14.23 22.10
CA SER A 613 -7.31 13.32 21.13
C SER A 613 -5.79 13.52 21.00
N ILE A 614 -5.11 12.52 20.43
CA ILE A 614 -3.76 12.70 19.86
C ILE A 614 -3.89 13.49 18.55
N THR A 615 -3.07 14.52 18.38
CA THR A 615 -2.87 15.20 17.10
C THR A 615 -1.68 14.57 16.36
N ASN A 616 -1.91 14.04 15.16
CA ASN A 616 -0.87 13.39 14.35
C ASN A 616 0.24 14.34 13.87
N ASN A 617 -0.06 15.63 13.69
CA ASN A 617 0.92 16.66 13.30
C ASN A 617 1.73 16.27 12.04
N GLY A 618 1.06 15.74 11.01
CA GLY A 618 1.69 15.23 9.78
C GLY A 618 2.30 13.82 9.86
N GLY A 619 2.49 13.27 11.07
CA GLY A 619 2.80 11.86 11.27
C GLY A 619 1.59 10.93 11.12
N THR A 620 1.79 9.63 11.39
CA THR A 620 0.70 8.64 11.43
C THR A 620 0.86 7.64 12.57
N VAL A 621 -0.26 7.17 13.13
CA VAL A 621 -0.33 6.03 14.06
C VAL A 621 -1.24 4.97 13.42
N LYS A 622 -0.71 3.76 13.20
CA LYS A 622 -1.35 2.67 12.44
C LYS A 622 -1.03 1.31 13.04
N ASP A 623 -1.84 0.28 12.79
CA ASP A 623 -1.46 -1.11 13.07
C ASP A 623 -0.45 -1.67 12.03
N ALA A 624 -0.25 -2.99 12.04
CA ALA A 624 0.59 -3.72 11.09
C ALA A 624 -0.06 -3.92 9.70
N ALA A 625 -1.40 -3.98 9.61
CA ALA A 625 -2.14 -4.00 8.34
C ALA A 625 -2.19 -2.62 7.65
N GLY A 626 -1.95 -1.56 8.41
CA GLY A 626 -1.97 -0.17 8.03
C GLY A 626 -3.31 0.56 8.24
N ASN A 627 -4.26 0.05 9.05
CA ASN A 627 -5.44 0.86 9.41
C ASN A 627 -5.00 2.06 10.25
N ASP A 628 -5.64 3.22 10.04
CA ASP A 628 -5.41 4.43 10.83
C ASP A 628 -6.10 4.30 12.20
N SER A 629 -5.36 4.51 13.28
CA SER A 629 -5.89 4.35 14.64
C SER A 629 -6.92 5.43 15.02
N ALA A 630 -7.92 5.07 15.81
CA ALA A 630 -8.89 6.00 16.39
C ALA A 630 -8.24 6.78 17.55
N LEU A 631 -7.89 8.05 17.30
CA LEU A 631 -7.05 8.87 18.19
C LEU A 631 -7.78 9.62 19.31
N THR A 632 -9.09 9.43 19.46
CA THR A 632 -9.86 10.00 20.59
C THR A 632 -9.42 9.35 21.91
N LEU A 633 -9.05 10.15 22.91
CA LEU A 633 -8.66 9.63 24.21
C LEU A 633 -9.87 9.08 24.96
N ASN A 634 -9.75 7.87 25.51
CA ASN A 634 -10.74 7.24 26.37
C ASN A 634 -10.13 6.96 27.75
N SER A 635 -11.00 6.83 28.77
CA SER A 635 -10.63 6.43 30.14
C SER A 635 -9.41 7.18 30.70
N VAL A 636 -9.37 8.49 30.52
CA VAL A 636 -8.30 9.37 31.01
C VAL A 636 -8.44 9.50 32.54
N ALA A 637 -7.37 9.22 33.28
CA ALA A 637 -7.36 9.38 34.73
C ALA A 637 -7.41 10.87 35.15
N SER A 638 -7.90 11.15 36.38
CA SER A 638 -7.99 12.54 36.87
C SER A 638 -6.61 13.19 36.98
N THR A 639 -6.51 14.41 36.47
CA THR A 639 -5.32 15.26 36.48
C THR A 639 -5.37 16.36 37.53
N SER A 640 -6.43 16.44 38.34
CA SER A 640 -6.66 17.48 39.37
C SER A 640 -5.59 17.53 40.49
N GLY A 641 -4.66 16.57 40.54
CA GLY A 641 -3.52 16.55 41.46
C GLY A 641 -2.16 16.69 40.77
N VAL A 642 -2.14 16.87 39.44
CA VAL A 642 -0.94 17.12 38.64
C VAL A 642 -0.83 18.63 38.47
N LEU A 643 -0.15 19.27 39.42
CA LEU A 643 -0.02 20.72 39.53
C LEU A 643 1.30 21.18 38.91
N VAL A 644 1.37 22.43 38.46
CA VAL A 644 2.59 23.04 37.91
C VAL A 644 2.87 24.34 38.65
N GLU A 645 4.10 24.53 39.12
CA GLU A 645 4.56 25.80 39.67
C GLU A 645 6.02 26.03 39.26
N ALA A 646 6.20 26.74 38.15
CA ALA A 646 7.49 26.96 37.52
C ALA A 646 7.90 28.44 37.47
N VAL A 647 7.32 29.29 38.32
CA VAL A 647 7.71 30.70 38.45
C VAL A 647 8.93 30.82 39.38
N PRO A 648 10.11 31.23 38.88
CA PRO A 648 11.28 31.43 39.73
C PRO A 648 11.19 32.72 40.55
N PRO A 649 11.91 32.80 41.69
CA PRO A 649 12.01 34.01 42.49
C PRO A 649 12.73 35.11 41.70
N ALA A 650 12.07 36.24 41.53
CA ALA A 650 12.57 37.38 40.77
C ALA A 650 13.26 38.41 41.69
N PHE A 651 14.44 38.87 41.28
CA PHE A 651 15.17 39.95 41.95
C PHE A 651 14.36 41.26 41.90
N ALA A 652 14.12 41.86 43.07
CA ALA A 652 13.30 43.07 43.21
C ALA A 652 14.15 44.33 43.51
N SER A 653 15.16 44.23 44.38
CA SER A 653 16.04 45.36 44.71
C SER A 653 17.31 44.93 45.45
N ALA A 654 18.31 45.80 45.54
CA ALA A 654 19.45 45.61 46.44
C ALA A 654 19.80 46.91 47.18
N ALA A 655 20.21 46.79 48.44
CA ALA A 655 20.62 47.92 49.27
C ALA A 655 21.78 47.57 50.22
N THR A 656 22.61 48.55 50.59
CA THR A 656 23.57 48.36 51.69
C THR A 656 22.90 48.56 53.05
N ASN A 657 23.48 47.97 54.10
CA ASN A 657 23.14 48.32 55.48
C ASN A 657 23.80 49.64 55.91
N ALA A 658 23.34 50.26 57.00
CA ALA A 658 23.82 51.57 57.47
C ALA A 658 25.33 51.62 57.78
N SER A 659 25.96 50.48 58.07
CA SER A 659 27.40 50.36 58.30
C SER A 659 28.22 50.02 57.04
N GLY A 660 27.59 49.84 55.88
CA GLY A 660 28.23 49.44 54.62
C GLY A 660 28.85 48.03 54.63
N THR A 661 28.67 47.24 55.69
CA THR A 661 29.27 45.90 55.86
C THR A 661 28.48 44.80 55.15
N LYS A 662 27.24 45.06 54.75
CA LYS A 662 26.40 44.12 54.00
C LYS A 662 25.79 44.77 52.76
N VAL A 663 25.61 43.96 51.72
CA VAL A 663 24.68 44.20 50.60
C VAL A 663 23.54 43.19 50.77
N ILE A 664 22.31 43.67 50.82
CA ILE A 664 21.09 42.86 50.98
C ILE A 664 20.36 42.90 49.65
N LEU A 665 20.22 41.75 49.00
CA LEU A 665 19.38 41.56 47.82
C LEU A 665 17.99 41.14 48.31
N THR A 666 16.93 41.69 47.73
CA THR A 666 15.54 41.36 48.03
C THR A 666 14.89 40.79 46.78
N TYR A 667 14.19 39.67 46.94
CA TYR A 667 13.41 38.99 45.91
C TYR A 667 11.91 39.13 46.19
N ASN A 668 11.08 38.86 45.18
CA ASN A 668 9.62 38.93 45.30
C ASN A 668 8.98 37.72 46.00
N ASP A 669 9.75 36.67 46.27
CA ASP A 669 9.27 35.43 46.89
C ASP A 669 10.23 34.94 48.01
N THR A 670 9.77 34.01 48.83
CA THR A 670 10.51 33.40 49.94
C THR A 670 11.52 32.39 49.42
N LEU A 671 12.80 32.62 49.74
CA LEU A 671 13.90 31.80 49.27
C LEU A 671 14.19 30.62 50.19
N ASN A 672 14.72 29.54 49.62
CA ASN A 672 15.22 28.40 50.38
C ASN A 672 16.51 28.76 51.15
N ALA A 673 16.49 28.57 52.47
CA ALA A 673 17.49 29.06 53.41
C ALA A 673 18.94 28.59 53.17
N THR A 674 19.16 27.50 52.43
CA THR A 674 20.48 26.86 52.28
C THR A 674 21.23 27.22 51.00
N THR A 675 20.70 28.11 50.16
CA THR A 675 20.97 28.09 48.71
C THR A 675 21.87 29.23 48.20
N ALA A 676 22.45 30.03 49.10
CA ALA A 676 23.34 31.13 48.76
C ALA A 676 24.84 30.77 48.89
N VAL A 677 25.54 30.70 47.76
CA VAL A 677 27.00 30.49 47.72
C VAL A 677 27.73 31.81 47.47
N ALA A 678 28.61 32.23 48.38
CA ALA A 678 29.30 33.53 48.31
C ALA A 678 30.09 33.76 47.01
N GLY A 679 30.67 32.71 46.43
CA GLY A 679 31.43 32.78 45.17
C GLY A 679 30.60 33.10 43.92
N ASN A 680 29.27 32.96 43.99
CA ASN A 680 28.36 33.25 42.87
C ASN A 680 28.06 34.76 42.74
N PHE A 681 28.47 35.57 43.72
CA PHE A 681 28.18 37.00 43.80
C PHE A 681 29.40 37.85 43.49
N THR A 682 29.22 38.87 42.65
CA THR A 682 30.24 39.90 42.41
C THR A 682 29.69 41.25 42.89
N VAL A 683 30.33 41.86 43.88
CA VAL A 683 30.02 43.22 44.34
C VAL A 683 31.13 44.16 43.89
N MET A 684 30.76 45.25 43.21
CA MET A 684 31.67 46.25 42.69
C MET A 684 31.36 47.63 43.29
N VAL A 685 32.41 48.38 43.58
CA VAL A 685 32.37 49.76 44.03
C VAL A 685 33.17 50.60 43.03
N GLY A 686 32.47 51.32 42.15
CA GLY A 686 33.07 51.81 40.91
C GLY A 686 33.71 50.66 40.11
N SER A 687 35.01 50.72 39.88
CA SER A 687 35.81 49.66 39.24
C SER A 687 36.47 48.67 40.21
N SER A 688 36.26 48.80 41.52
CA SER A 688 36.92 47.98 42.54
C SER A 688 36.00 46.89 43.09
N ALA A 689 36.41 45.62 42.97
CA ALA A 689 35.68 44.52 43.58
C ALA A 689 35.70 44.57 45.12
N ARG A 690 34.61 44.16 45.75
CA ARG A 690 34.51 43.89 47.20
C ARG A 690 34.28 42.39 47.38
N THR A 691 35.20 41.72 48.07
CA THR A 691 35.07 40.28 48.37
C THR A 691 33.85 40.03 49.25
N VAL A 692 32.97 39.13 48.80
CA VAL A 692 31.86 38.59 49.60
C VAL A 692 32.41 37.48 50.48
N SER A 693 32.46 37.71 51.80
CA SER A 693 32.97 36.76 52.79
C SER A 693 31.96 35.67 53.14
N SER A 694 30.66 35.99 53.07
CA SER A 694 29.57 35.04 53.22
C SER A 694 28.30 35.56 52.54
N ALA A 695 27.43 34.65 52.13
CA ALA A 695 26.08 34.92 51.69
C ALA A 695 25.12 34.11 52.56
N VAL A 696 24.04 34.72 53.04
CA VAL A 696 23.05 34.07 53.91
C VAL A 696 21.65 34.41 53.42
N VAL A 697 20.80 33.41 53.24
CA VAL A 697 19.39 33.61 52.91
C VAL A 697 18.60 33.88 54.19
N SER A 698 17.71 34.88 54.15
CA SER A 698 16.79 35.21 55.24
C SER A 698 15.45 35.67 54.66
N GLY A 699 14.43 34.81 54.73
CA GLY A 699 13.12 35.07 54.12
C GLY A 699 13.24 35.24 52.60
N SER A 700 12.81 36.39 52.08
CA SER A 700 12.96 36.77 50.67
C SER A 700 14.28 37.50 50.35
N THR A 701 15.26 37.49 51.25
CA THR A 701 16.51 38.25 51.09
C THR A 701 17.76 37.38 51.07
N VAL A 702 18.80 37.86 50.38
CA VAL A 702 20.17 37.32 50.44
C VAL A 702 21.08 38.39 51.00
N GLU A 703 21.60 38.16 52.21
CA GLU A 703 22.53 39.05 52.88
C GLU A 703 23.99 38.67 52.57
N LEU A 704 24.65 39.47 51.73
CA LEU A 704 26.07 39.36 51.43
C LEU A 704 26.88 40.14 52.46
N THR A 705 27.75 39.48 53.21
CA THR A 705 28.70 40.15 54.13
C THR A 705 30.01 40.42 53.40
N LEU A 706 30.49 41.66 53.43
CA LEU A 706 31.68 42.10 52.71
C LEU A 706 32.93 42.08 53.61
N ALA A 707 34.09 41.73 53.02
CA ALA A 707 35.38 41.80 53.70
C ALA A 707 35.81 43.25 54.03
N LEU A 708 35.35 44.23 53.23
CA LEU A 708 35.58 45.65 53.43
C LEU A 708 34.25 46.40 53.30
N ALA A 709 33.98 47.30 54.23
CA ALA A 709 32.75 48.09 54.24
C ALA A 709 32.73 49.11 53.09
N ILE A 710 31.53 49.34 52.55
CA ILE A 710 31.23 50.38 51.57
C ILE A 710 31.10 51.73 52.29
N GLY A 711 31.65 52.79 51.72
CA GLY A 711 31.48 54.17 52.18
C GLY A 711 30.19 54.80 51.68
N GLY A 712 29.53 55.63 52.49
CA GLY A 712 28.35 56.37 52.04
C GLY A 712 28.67 57.31 50.88
N GLY A 713 27.84 57.27 49.84
CA GLY A 713 28.02 58.03 48.59
C GLY A 713 28.80 57.30 47.50
N GLU A 714 29.41 56.14 47.79
CA GLU A 714 30.01 55.29 46.75
C GLU A 714 28.92 54.69 45.82
N VAL A 715 29.22 54.57 44.52
CA VAL A 715 28.37 53.86 43.54
C VAL A 715 28.67 52.38 43.59
N VAL A 716 27.64 51.57 43.83
CA VAL A 716 27.75 50.13 44.09
C VAL A 716 26.91 49.35 43.08
N THR A 717 27.44 48.26 42.55
CA THR A 717 26.66 47.26 41.80
C THR A 717 26.86 45.86 42.35
N VAL A 718 25.86 45.00 42.18
CA VAL A 718 25.92 43.57 42.48
C VAL A 718 25.47 42.75 41.26
N ALA A 719 26.16 41.64 41.02
CA ALA A 719 25.77 40.61 40.08
C ALA A 719 25.69 39.25 40.79
N TYR A 720 24.86 38.35 40.27
CA TYR A 720 24.73 36.97 40.71
C TYR A 720 24.76 36.06 39.47
N ALA A 721 25.58 35.01 39.51
CA ALA A 721 25.62 33.97 38.49
C ALA A 721 24.99 32.69 39.04
N ASP A 722 23.96 32.21 38.35
CA ASP A 722 23.44 30.86 38.49
C ASP A 722 24.56 29.85 38.12
N PRO A 723 24.91 28.86 38.98
CA PRO A 723 25.91 27.85 38.68
C PRO A 723 25.62 27.02 37.44
N THR A 724 24.34 26.79 37.11
CA THR A 724 23.95 26.05 35.91
C THR A 724 22.87 26.81 35.13
N ALA A 725 22.04 26.09 34.36
CA ALA A 725 21.00 26.68 33.51
C ALA A 725 19.63 26.03 33.78
N GLY A 726 19.49 25.32 34.89
CA GLY A 726 18.25 24.65 35.29
C GLY A 726 18.34 24.14 36.71
N ASN A 727 17.16 24.08 37.34
CA ASN A 727 16.95 23.90 38.78
C ASN A 727 17.95 22.97 39.50
N ASP A 728 18.86 23.55 40.29
CA ASP A 728 19.86 22.84 41.09
C ASP A 728 20.07 23.41 42.50
N ALA A 729 20.49 22.56 43.45
CA ALA A 729 20.54 22.91 44.87
C ALA A 729 21.57 23.98 45.29
N ASN A 730 22.42 24.46 44.35
CA ASN A 730 23.48 25.43 44.60
C ASN A 730 23.13 26.85 44.10
N ALA A 731 22.03 27.00 43.37
CA ALA A 731 21.48 28.28 42.93
C ALA A 731 20.52 28.86 43.97
N ILE A 732 20.44 30.19 44.08
CA ILE A 732 19.38 30.87 44.82
C ILE A 732 18.03 30.42 44.26
N GLN A 733 17.15 29.87 45.09
CA GLN A 733 15.88 29.28 44.65
C GLN A 733 14.75 29.51 45.66
N ASP A 734 13.51 29.32 45.21
CA ASP A 734 12.32 29.34 46.07
C ASP A 734 12.22 28.08 46.97
N ALA A 735 11.13 27.96 47.72
CA ALA A 735 10.88 26.78 48.56
C ALA A 735 10.55 25.48 47.80
N LEU A 736 10.25 25.55 46.49
CA LEU A 736 9.94 24.42 45.62
C LEU A 736 11.15 23.97 44.78
N GLY A 737 12.20 24.79 44.72
CA GLY A 737 13.40 24.56 43.93
C GLY A 737 13.33 25.13 42.53
N ASN A 738 12.63 26.25 42.30
CA ASN A 738 12.81 27.06 41.08
C ASN A 738 13.95 28.07 41.27
N ASP A 739 14.92 28.06 40.36
CA ASP A 739 16.13 28.87 40.48
C ASP A 739 15.92 30.31 40.01
N ALA A 740 16.43 31.27 40.79
CA ALA A 740 16.53 32.67 40.43
C ALA A 740 17.44 32.84 39.20
N VAL A 741 16.92 33.54 38.20
CA VAL A 741 17.68 33.88 36.99
C VAL A 741 18.93 34.69 37.36
N SER A 742 20.05 34.39 36.70
CA SER A 742 21.31 35.14 36.79
C SER A 742 21.08 36.66 36.69
N LEU A 743 21.63 37.40 37.66
CA LEU A 743 21.51 38.86 37.75
C LEU A 743 22.76 39.52 37.15
N SER A 744 22.59 40.20 36.02
CA SER A 744 23.60 41.11 35.49
C SER A 744 23.84 42.30 36.44
N ALA A 745 25.01 42.94 36.34
CA ALA A 745 25.46 43.98 37.28
C ALA A 745 24.40 45.09 37.49
N SER A 746 23.75 45.04 38.64
CA SER A 746 22.59 45.85 39.01
C SER A 746 22.94 46.83 40.12
N THR A 747 22.38 48.04 40.07
CA THR A 747 22.67 49.11 41.04
C THR A 747 22.15 48.78 42.43
N VAL A 748 22.98 49.04 43.45
CA VAL A 748 22.64 48.86 44.87
C VAL A 748 22.40 50.22 45.51
N THR A 749 21.27 50.40 46.20
CA THR A 749 20.98 51.61 46.98
C THR A 749 21.94 51.71 48.17
N ASN A 750 22.84 52.69 48.14
CA ASN A 750 23.85 52.83 49.18
C ASN A 750 23.34 53.64 50.39
N ASN A 751 22.92 52.95 51.44
CA ASN A 751 22.49 53.53 52.72
C ASN A 751 23.64 53.64 53.75
N ALA A 752 24.88 53.31 53.38
CA ALA A 752 26.01 53.40 54.30
C ALA A 752 26.21 54.85 54.75
N ALA A 753 26.57 55.06 56.02
CA ALA A 753 26.89 56.40 56.52
C ALA A 753 28.05 57.02 55.73
N ALA A 754 27.93 58.32 55.40
CA ALA A 754 28.97 59.07 54.71
C ALA A 754 30.28 59.05 55.52
N GLN A 755 31.32 58.44 54.95
CA GLN A 755 32.64 58.39 55.60
C GLN A 755 33.40 59.68 55.27
N TYR A 756 33.51 60.57 56.27
CA TYR A 756 34.36 61.76 56.17
C TYR A 756 35.83 61.38 56.28
N TYR A 757 36.47 61.14 55.14
CA TYR A 757 37.92 60.99 55.07
C TYR A 757 38.60 62.36 55.19
N ALA A 758 39.14 62.65 56.36
CA ALA A 758 40.05 63.79 56.52
C ALA A 758 41.40 63.48 55.85
N SER A 759 41.78 64.27 54.85
CA SER A 759 43.11 64.21 54.24
C SER A 759 44.15 64.95 55.08
N PHE A 760 45.41 64.54 54.95
CA PHE A 760 46.52 64.98 55.79
C PHE A 760 46.71 66.51 55.75
N GLY A 761 46.61 67.17 56.91
CA GLY A 761 46.99 68.57 57.09
C GLY A 761 45.88 69.63 57.14
N GLN A 762 44.58 69.27 57.12
CA GLN A 762 43.50 70.25 57.29
C GLN A 762 43.08 70.46 58.76
N ILE A 763 42.99 71.72 59.18
CA ILE A 763 42.42 72.14 60.47
C ILE A 763 40.90 72.23 60.31
N PHE A 764 40.15 71.51 61.14
CA PHE A 764 38.69 71.67 61.22
C PHE A 764 38.30 72.73 62.24
N THR A 765 37.70 73.83 61.77
CA THR A 765 36.92 74.76 62.60
C THR A 765 35.44 74.39 62.54
N ALA A 766 34.90 73.85 63.63
CA ALA A 766 33.46 73.61 63.76
C ALA A 766 32.74 74.92 64.12
N ASN A 767 32.18 75.62 63.13
CA ASN A 767 31.34 76.79 63.37
C ASN A 767 29.94 76.36 63.87
N ASN A 768 29.63 76.68 65.13
CA ASN A 768 28.27 76.63 65.65
C ASN A 768 27.54 77.95 65.29
N PRO A 769 26.27 77.95 64.85
CA PRO A 769 25.48 79.15 64.57
C PRO A 769 25.43 80.20 65.70
N ASN A 770 25.71 79.83 66.95
CA ASN A 770 25.55 80.67 68.14
C ASN A 770 26.83 81.42 68.60
N GLY A 771 27.84 81.57 67.73
CA GLY A 771 28.84 82.65 67.84
C GLY A 771 29.79 82.61 69.05
N LYS A 772 30.14 81.42 69.56
CA LYS A 772 31.20 81.25 70.58
C LYS A 772 32.24 80.24 70.11
N ASN A 773 33.49 80.69 69.99
CA ASN A 773 34.63 79.88 69.57
C ASN A 773 35.21 79.09 70.76
N PHE A 774 35.46 77.80 70.60
CA PHE A 774 36.33 77.04 71.51
C PHE A 774 37.21 76.02 70.78
N SER A 775 38.52 76.16 71.01
CA SER A 775 39.61 75.16 71.02
C SER A 775 39.61 74.02 69.99
N THR A 776 40.53 74.18 69.05
CA THR A 776 41.28 73.20 68.25
C THR A 776 41.33 71.76 68.77
N PHE A 777 41.08 70.79 67.88
CA PHE A 777 41.44 69.38 68.08
C PHE A 777 42.79 69.08 67.41
N VAL A 778 43.66 68.33 68.09
CA VAL A 778 44.90 67.78 67.53
C VAL A 778 44.73 66.27 67.35
N ALA A 779 44.88 65.79 66.11
CA ALA A 779 44.90 64.36 65.83
C ALA A 779 46.32 63.79 66.03
N VAL A 780 46.44 62.67 66.75
CA VAL A 780 47.69 61.93 66.91
C VAL A 780 47.61 60.62 66.12
N ASN A 781 48.68 60.30 65.42
CA ASN A 781 48.80 59.18 64.50
C ASN A 781 48.86 57.82 65.24
N ILE A 782 48.23 56.79 64.69
CA ILE A 782 48.60 55.39 64.93
C ILE A 782 48.69 54.69 63.57
N THR A 783 49.90 54.23 63.24
CA THR A 783 50.15 53.27 62.17
C THR A 783 49.45 51.96 62.50
N ASP A 784 48.38 51.61 61.77
CA ASP A 784 47.91 50.22 61.54
C ASP A 784 46.74 50.11 60.52
N GLY A 785 46.53 51.13 59.68
CA GLY A 785 45.62 51.02 58.51
C GLY A 785 44.12 50.98 58.79
N LEU A 786 43.67 51.06 60.05
CA LEU A 786 42.27 51.15 60.44
C LEU A 786 41.89 52.62 60.75
N GLY A 787 40.97 53.18 59.99
CA GLY A 787 40.51 54.57 60.14
C GLY A 787 39.80 54.84 61.47
N ILE A 788 39.90 56.09 61.94
CA ILE A 788 39.22 56.59 63.14
C ILE A 788 37.69 56.57 62.91
N ARG A 789 36.94 56.01 63.87
CA ARG A 789 35.46 56.13 63.89
C ARG A 789 35.04 57.30 64.78
N VAL A 790 34.24 58.20 64.23
CA VAL A 790 33.48 59.21 65.00
C VAL A 790 32.00 58.95 64.76
N TYR A 791 31.22 58.80 65.83
CA TYR A 791 29.78 58.66 65.74
C TYR A 791 29.12 60.04 65.88
N PRO A 792 28.23 60.46 64.98
CA PRO A 792 27.38 61.63 65.22
C PRO A 792 26.41 61.33 66.37
N VAL A 793 26.24 62.30 67.28
CA VAL A 793 25.29 62.21 68.39
C VAL A 793 23.89 62.56 67.87
N ASP A 794 22.90 61.73 68.16
CA ASP A 794 21.49 61.98 67.84
C ASP A 794 20.94 63.13 68.72
N PRO A 795 20.52 64.27 68.13
CA PRO A 795 19.97 65.41 68.90
C PRO A 795 18.60 65.13 69.52
N SER A 796 17.92 64.04 69.13
CA SER A 796 16.60 63.67 69.65
C SER A 796 16.64 62.82 70.94
N SER A 797 17.84 62.43 71.39
CA SER A 797 18.02 61.70 72.64
C SER A 797 17.60 62.54 73.87
N PRO A 798 16.78 62.01 74.80
CA PRO A 798 16.36 62.73 76.01
C PRO A 798 17.49 62.99 77.02
N THR A 799 18.72 62.51 76.75
CA THR A 799 19.94 62.76 77.54
C THR A 799 20.94 63.69 76.85
N TYR A 800 20.56 64.31 75.73
CA TYR A 800 21.36 65.29 75.00
C TYR A 800 21.33 66.66 75.69
N ASN A 801 22.50 67.23 76.01
CA ASN A 801 22.60 68.60 76.54
C ASN A 801 23.02 69.59 75.43
N PRO A 802 22.12 70.47 74.96
CA PRO A 802 22.40 71.40 73.85
C PRO A 802 23.39 72.52 74.21
N ALA A 803 23.78 72.66 75.49
CA ALA A 803 24.82 73.60 75.91
C ALA A 803 26.24 73.03 75.81
N THR A 804 26.40 71.70 75.65
CA THR A 804 27.71 71.03 75.65
C THR A 804 27.92 70.02 74.51
N ASN A 805 26.87 69.62 73.77
CA ASN A 805 26.92 68.62 72.70
C ASN A 805 27.41 67.22 73.11
N PHE A 806 27.26 66.84 74.40
CA PHE A 806 27.57 65.49 74.89
C PHE A 806 26.33 64.77 75.43
N VAL A 807 26.38 63.43 75.40
CA VAL A 807 25.44 62.53 76.08
C VAL A 807 25.97 62.26 77.49
N SER A 808 25.26 62.68 78.53
CA SER A 808 25.70 62.47 79.91
C SER A 808 25.07 61.24 80.55
N ASN A 809 25.89 60.30 81.01
CA ASN A 809 25.49 59.36 82.07
C ASN A 809 26.26 59.71 83.35
N GLY A 810 25.62 60.50 84.23
CA GLY A 810 26.01 60.73 85.63
C GLY A 810 27.50 60.92 85.95
N SER A 811 27.98 62.17 85.89
CA SER A 811 29.14 62.62 86.70
C SER A 811 30.51 61.98 86.43
N THR A 812 31.06 62.09 85.21
CA THR A 812 32.51 62.32 84.96
C THR A 812 32.78 62.50 83.46
N ASN A 813 33.58 63.51 83.07
CA ASN A 813 34.10 63.61 81.70
C ASN A 813 35.15 62.51 81.48
N THR A 814 34.74 61.40 80.87
CA THR A 814 35.59 60.22 80.67
C THR A 814 35.99 60.11 79.21
N VAL A 815 37.30 60.03 78.95
CA VAL A 815 37.86 59.67 77.64
C VAL A 815 38.41 58.26 77.74
N PHE A 816 38.01 57.39 76.83
CA PHE A 816 38.52 56.03 76.73
C PHE A 816 39.60 55.99 75.65
N LEU A 817 40.82 55.58 76.01
CA LEU A 817 41.83 55.18 75.04
C LEU A 817 41.85 53.66 74.95
N VAL A 818 41.88 53.13 73.73
CA VAL A 818 42.13 51.71 73.47
C VAL A 818 43.49 51.59 72.81
N VAL A 819 44.42 50.91 73.47
CA VAL A 819 45.75 50.61 72.93
C VAL A 819 45.94 49.09 73.02
N ASN A 820 46.28 48.45 71.90
CA ASN A 820 46.48 47.00 71.80
C ASN A 820 45.32 46.16 72.39
N GLY A 821 44.07 46.61 72.19
CA GLY A 821 42.86 45.94 72.67
C GLY A 821 42.55 46.11 74.16
N VAL A 822 43.40 46.80 74.93
CA VAL A 822 43.14 47.12 76.34
C VAL A 822 42.44 48.47 76.43
N VAL A 823 41.25 48.47 77.05
CA VAL A 823 40.50 49.70 77.35
C VAL A 823 41.09 50.33 78.61
N THR A 824 41.70 51.51 78.47
CA THR A 824 42.27 52.26 79.59
C THR A 824 41.41 53.50 79.86
N GLN A 825 40.86 53.59 81.06
CA GLN A 825 40.09 54.74 81.51
C GLN A 825 41.02 55.87 81.95
N LEU A 826 40.96 57.01 81.28
CA LEU A 826 41.69 58.21 81.68
C LEU A 826 40.81 59.12 82.54
N TYR A 827 41.28 59.40 83.76
CA TYR A 827 40.65 60.34 84.68
C TYR A 827 41.33 61.71 84.56
N LEU A 828 40.56 62.74 84.18
CA LEU A 828 40.99 64.13 84.26
C LEU A 828 40.74 64.66 85.68
N THR A 829 41.73 64.57 86.56
CA THR A 829 41.65 65.14 87.91
C THR A 829 41.92 66.64 87.89
N ASN A 830 40.90 67.42 88.29
CA ASN A 830 40.98 68.87 88.36
C ASN A 830 41.60 69.28 89.71
N GLY A 831 42.88 69.68 89.72
CA GLY A 831 43.62 69.95 90.95
C GLY A 831 44.86 70.81 90.74
N ALA A 832 44.69 72.13 90.67
CA ALA A 832 45.78 73.09 90.58
C ALA A 832 46.21 73.58 91.97
N GLU A 833 47.40 73.19 92.43
CA GLU A 833 48.09 73.88 93.52
C GLU A 833 49.15 74.83 92.98
N LYS A 834 49.16 76.05 93.52
CA LYS A 834 49.88 77.21 92.97
C LYS A 834 51.21 77.41 93.69
N LEU A 835 52.31 76.92 93.13
CA LEU A 835 53.65 77.34 93.53
C LEU A 835 53.91 78.78 93.05
N GLY A 836 54.41 79.64 93.94
CA GLY A 836 54.38 81.09 93.77
C GLY A 836 55.62 81.69 93.09
N GLY A 837 55.40 82.56 92.09
CA GLY A 837 56.42 83.48 91.58
C GLY A 837 56.25 83.84 90.10
N ALA A 838 55.58 84.96 89.81
CA ALA A 838 55.33 85.55 88.47
C ALA A 838 54.51 84.69 87.47
N SER A 839 53.79 85.22 86.48
CA SER A 839 52.80 86.32 86.43
C SER A 839 52.18 86.41 85.02
N THR A 840 51.84 85.27 84.41
CA THR A 840 50.82 85.12 83.34
C THR A 840 50.37 83.65 83.32
N PRO A 841 49.07 83.33 83.11
CA PRO A 841 48.54 82.00 83.41
C PRO A 841 48.36 81.12 82.16
N GLU A 842 49.42 80.85 81.41
CA GLU A 842 49.45 79.80 80.38
C GLU A 842 50.68 78.91 80.60
N ASP A 843 50.57 77.64 80.21
CA ASP A 843 51.57 76.57 80.30
C ASP A 843 51.93 75.98 81.69
N ALA A 844 51.16 74.96 82.11
CA ALA A 844 51.69 73.68 82.63
C ALA A 844 50.55 72.68 82.92
N TRP A 845 50.56 71.51 82.25
CA TRP A 845 49.70 70.36 82.60
C TRP A 845 50.57 69.16 82.95
N VAL A 846 50.36 68.56 84.13
CA VAL A 846 51.04 67.33 84.55
C VAL A 846 50.14 66.14 84.25
N ILE A 847 50.61 65.24 83.37
CA ILE A 847 49.94 63.95 83.13
C ILE A 847 50.62 62.89 84.01
N CYS A 848 49.94 62.49 85.08
CA CYS A 848 50.35 61.34 85.88
C CYS A 848 49.73 60.07 85.29
N ASN A 849 50.57 59.11 84.89
CA ASN A 849 50.12 57.75 84.59
C ASN A 849 50.29 56.88 85.84
N THR A 850 49.22 56.20 86.26
CA THR A 850 49.25 55.16 87.30
C THR A 850 48.74 53.86 86.72
N THR A 851 49.66 53.02 86.24
CA THR A 851 49.35 51.64 85.84
C THR A 851 49.25 50.77 87.10
N LEU A 852 48.19 49.98 87.22
CA LEU A 852 47.97 49.08 88.34
C LEU A 852 48.81 47.81 88.17
N LEU A 853 50.07 47.82 88.62
CA LEU A 853 50.93 46.68 89.03
C LEU A 853 52.36 47.24 89.27
N GLY A 854 52.93 47.02 90.46
CA GLY A 854 54.03 47.86 90.97
C GLY A 854 55.39 47.71 90.27
N ALA A 855 55.78 48.72 89.50
CA ALA A 855 57.17 49.12 89.23
C ALA A 855 57.23 50.58 88.72
N ALA A 856 58.29 51.31 89.10
CA ALA A 856 58.76 52.62 88.61
C ALA A 856 57.76 53.65 87.99
N THR A 857 57.58 54.79 88.66
CA THR A 857 56.85 55.96 88.13
C THR A 857 57.69 56.74 87.10
N THR A 858 57.42 56.57 85.81
CA THR A 858 58.03 57.40 84.75
C THR A 858 57.22 58.67 84.53
N ARG A 859 57.85 59.86 84.65
CA ARG A 859 57.24 61.16 84.31
C ARG A 859 57.72 61.63 82.94
N TYR A 860 56.81 62.17 82.14
CA TYR A 860 57.14 62.86 80.89
C TYR A 860 56.97 64.36 81.08
N VAL A 861 57.97 65.13 80.67
CA VAL A 861 57.90 66.60 80.61
C VAL A 861 57.97 67.01 79.15
N LEU A 862 56.97 67.77 78.69
CA LEU A 862 56.94 68.34 77.34
C LEU A 862 57.38 69.80 77.42
N SER A 863 58.44 70.15 76.71
CA SER A 863 58.83 71.55 76.45
C SER A 863 59.12 71.72 74.95
N SER A 864 59.02 72.96 74.46
CA SER A 864 58.94 73.31 73.04
C SER A 864 60.27 73.21 72.25
N GLY A 865 61.25 72.44 72.73
CA GLY A 865 62.63 72.41 72.20
C GLY A 865 63.21 71.05 71.79
N GLY A 866 62.55 69.93 72.09
CA GLY A 866 63.06 68.57 71.79
C GLY A 866 63.05 67.65 73.01
N TYR A 867 63.13 66.34 72.77
CA TYR A 867 62.96 65.31 73.80
C TYR A 867 64.27 64.97 74.53
N SER A 868 64.21 64.83 75.86
CA SER A 868 65.17 64.06 76.64
C SER A 868 64.43 63.07 77.53
N ILE A 869 64.97 61.85 77.64
CA ILE A 869 64.46 60.80 78.53
C ILE A 869 65.44 60.70 79.70
N ASP A 870 64.96 60.93 80.92
CA ASP A 870 65.67 60.54 82.14
C ASP A 870 65.01 59.30 82.75
N THR A 871 65.80 58.26 82.99
CA THR A 871 65.39 57.00 83.61
C THR A 871 66.12 56.73 84.94
N THR A 872 66.87 57.71 85.45
CA THR A 872 67.62 57.58 86.71
C THR A 872 66.73 57.89 87.90
N GLY A 873 66.25 56.83 88.57
CA GLY A 873 65.28 56.90 89.68
C GLY A 873 65.85 57.42 91.00
N GLU A 874 66.51 58.57 91.03
CA GLU A 874 66.99 59.24 92.25
C GLU A 874 66.35 60.62 92.47
N SER A 875 66.15 60.99 93.72
CA SER A 875 65.53 62.27 94.10
C SER A 875 66.54 63.41 94.06
N ILE A 876 66.56 64.19 92.98
CA ILE A 876 67.47 65.34 92.85
C ILE A 876 66.83 66.58 93.50
N ASN A 877 67.36 66.98 94.65
CA ASN A 877 66.97 68.18 95.39
C ASN A 877 68.09 69.24 95.33
N SER A 878 68.51 69.61 94.12
CA SER A 878 69.41 70.73 93.83
C SER A 878 69.40 71.08 92.33
N SER A 879 69.73 72.33 92.01
CA SER A 879 69.63 72.91 90.66
C SER A 879 70.74 72.45 89.71
N ILE A 880 70.37 71.93 88.53
CA ILE A 880 71.31 71.63 87.43
C ILE A 880 71.30 72.76 86.40
N ASN A 881 72.49 73.12 85.90
CA ASN A 881 72.74 74.23 84.99
C ASN A 881 72.93 73.73 83.54
N LEU A 882 72.14 74.25 82.59
CA LEU A 882 72.01 73.75 81.22
C LEU A 882 73.10 74.27 80.26
N SER A 883 74.38 73.95 80.50
CA SER A 883 75.50 74.49 79.70
C SER A 883 76.66 73.54 79.37
N ASP A 884 76.46 72.22 79.43
CA ASP A 884 77.45 71.23 78.95
C ASP A 884 77.06 70.65 77.56
N PRO A 885 77.92 70.71 76.51
CA PRO A 885 77.52 70.38 75.12
C PRO A 885 77.45 68.88 74.77
N GLY A 886 77.54 67.97 75.74
CA GLY A 886 77.83 66.56 75.53
C GLY A 886 76.70 65.56 75.79
N LEU A 887 75.56 65.63 75.09
CA LEU A 887 74.59 64.53 74.92
C LEU A 887 73.72 64.81 73.67
N ARG A 888 73.56 63.80 72.79
CA ARG A 888 72.79 63.86 71.52
C ARG A 888 71.53 63.01 71.61
#